data_AF-A0A6A5Y427-F1
#
_entry.id   AF-A0A6A5Y427-F1
#
_cell.length_a   1.000
_cell.length_b   1.000
_cell.length_c   1.000
_cell.angle_alpha   90.00
_cell.angle_beta   90.00
_cell.angle_gamma   90.00
#
_symmetry.space_group_name_H-M   'P 1'
#
loop_
_entity.id
_entity.type
_entity.pdbx_description
1 polymer ?
#
loop_
_entity_poly.entity_id
_entity_poly.type
_entity_poly.pdbx_seq_one_letter_code
_entity_poly.pdbx_strand_id
1 'polypeptide(L)'
;MSFVVDQVNRIDSQLDRLQLSETTTPGDRFSVSREETHDPAKAARIAQLQSLIKSLSAGSSSKSSLVPTSKILSVLSQADISSSCSTCTQLSEHDDSGALQAETSYEHELEWLLLSKATTQAYGEVLSTILEQTIPLEDEIWYWEDILNTYRFAGLYSVQTSPIRLWRWSIDIYHDVRSKGGELANGWQQFYGLVKDAVQERSLANIQRQVVSPLALVRSEAKRKRDALKRIRLMNANALGLLLGEGLSNESIHEDGLQTPGRYGAQDNRQRWKSTIAKNIALMDAVIHTVNDADMSIDKFDGSVGAYTQEDDFYDLHDASSDRSVASLRPTDVAERLQYTLNQALSKYSTTFSTAVTTNGRPSLLVRYWLPASVFLISSTTILRIVINRKEEILNWVREFGQTVIDFWSNWVVEPSKKVIGTIRHDEGSEVSILSKRSLEGDRASLERMVVDFAVANPDGPALNDTQIADIRAKVREGDLTPVLKAYEQDMQKPVMGAIRGNLITALLIQIQKTKVDVEVAMSGIDSILKSQELLFGFIGLTPGVLVSIGTYRWLRGMFTNRSSVRKWAREGQLLLILRNIHRILVAATPTDFGELSYRDHGLLLCEVHLLRQAASGILPRRIFHDFLREVDELVDVRSGLVRQKEVVERIRWAYSKWFT
;
A
#
# COMPACT_ATOMS: atom_id res chain seq x y z
N MET A 1 -2.82 -7.31 -11.25
CA MET A 1 -3.37 -8.08 -12.38
C MET A 1 -4.62 -7.34 -12.78
N SER A 2 -4.65 -6.74 -13.97
CA SER A 2 -5.76 -5.90 -14.43
C SER A 2 -6.89 -6.78 -14.97
N PHE A 3 -8.15 -6.39 -14.75
CA PHE A 3 -9.32 -7.01 -15.38
C PHE A 3 -9.20 -7.06 -16.91
N VAL A 4 -8.68 -6.00 -17.51
CA VAL A 4 -8.49 -5.87 -18.95
C VAL A 4 -7.56 -6.95 -19.51
N VAL A 5 -6.51 -7.30 -18.75
CA VAL A 5 -5.55 -8.35 -19.11
C VAL A 5 -6.23 -9.71 -19.19
N ASP A 6 -7.14 -10.04 -18.27
CA ASP A 6 -7.83 -11.32 -18.29
C ASP A 6 -8.80 -11.42 -19.46
N GLN A 7 -9.48 -10.31 -19.80
CA GLN A 7 -10.34 -10.24 -20.98
C GLN A 7 -9.54 -10.45 -22.28
N VAL A 8 -8.41 -9.76 -22.43
CA VAL A 8 -7.51 -9.92 -23.58
C VAL A 8 -7.00 -11.35 -23.69
N ASN A 9 -6.53 -11.95 -22.58
CA ASN A 9 -6.05 -13.32 -22.57
C ASN A 9 -7.16 -14.33 -22.93
N ARG A 10 -8.41 -14.06 -22.51
CA ARG A 10 -9.54 -14.92 -22.84
C ARG A 10 -9.88 -14.86 -24.33
N ILE A 11 -9.91 -13.67 -24.91
CA ILE A 11 -10.14 -13.48 -26.35
C ILE A 11 -8.99 -14.10 -27.15
N ASP A 12 -7.72 -13.89 -26.75
CA ASP A 12 -6.55 -14.50 -27.40
C ASP A 12 -6.64 -16.04 -27.35
N SER A 13 -7.10 -16.61 -26.23
CA SER A 13 -7.29 -18.07 -26.11
C SER A 13 -8.38 -18.63 -27.03
N GLN A 14 -9.44 -17.87 -27.31
CA GLN A 14 -10.47 -18.26 -28.27
C GLN A 14 -9.95 -18.14 -29.71
N LEU A 15 -9.16 -17.11 -29.98
CA LEU A 15 -8.53 -16.93 -31.27
C LEU A 15 -7.48 -18.02 -31.57
N ASP A 16 -6.74 -18.47 -30.56
CA ASP A 16 -5.84 -19.63 -30.67
C ASP A 16 -6.62 -20.93 -30.96
N ARG A 17 -7.83 -21.08 -30.40
CA ARG A 17 -8.71 -22.23 -30.73
C ARG A 17 -9.17 -22.20 -32.18
N LEU A 18 -9.45 -21.01 -32.74
CA LEU A 18 -9.78 -20.86 -34.15
C LEU A 18 -8.61 -21.36 -35.03
N GLN A 19 -7.38 -20.95 -34.74
CA GLN A 19 -6.18 -21.44 -35.43
C GLN A 19 -6.00 -22.98 -35.34
N LEU A 20 -6.26 -23.57 -34.17
CA LEU A 20 -6.14 -25.02 -33.98
C LEU A 20 -7.27 -25.81 -34.65
N SER A 21 -8.47 -25.24 -34.71
CA SER A 21 -9.61 -25.88 -35.38
C SER A 21 -9.46 -25.92 -36.90
N GLU A 22 -8.87 -24.89 -37.49
CA GLU A 22 -8.58 -24.81 -38.92
C GLU A 22 -7.51 -25.83 -39.36
N THR A 23 -6.63 -26.24 -38.44
CA THR A 23 -5.52 -27.17 -38.73
C THR A 23 -5.85 -28.65 -38.50
N THR A 24 -6.89 -28.99 -37.74
CA THR A 24 -7.12 -30.37 -37.23
C THR A 24 -8.16 -31.18 -38.02
N THR A 25 -9.00 -30.55 -38.85
CA THR A 25 -10.15 -31.23 -39.48
C THR A 25 -9.75 -32.02 -40.74
N PRO A 26 -9.67 -33.38 -40.72
CA PRO A 26 -9.21 -34.17 -41.85
C PRO A 26 -10.39 -34.36 -42.82
N GLY A 27 -10.40 -33.55 -43.88
CA GLY A 27 -11.47 -33.53 -44.89
C GLY A 27 -11.80 -32.12 -45.38
N ASP A 28 -11.38 -31.08 -44.64
CA ASP A 28 -11.49 -29.68 -45.06
C ASP A 28 -10.21 -29.25 -45.79
N ARG A 29 -10.36 -28.67 -46.99
CA ARG A 29 -9.28 -28.32 -47.93
C ARG A 29 -8.52 -27.03 -47.51
N PHE A 30 -8.01 -26.97 -46.28
CA PHE A 30 -7.17 -25.86 -45.77
C PHE A 30 -5.79 -26.33 -45.32
N SER A 31 -5.35 -27.50 -45.80
CA SER A 31 -3.93 -27.81 -45.83
C SER A 31 -3.24 -26.84 -46.78
N VAL A 32 -2.08 -26.29 -46.41
CA VAL A 32 -1.17 -25.58 -47.33
C VAL A 32 -1.21 -26.32 -48.66
N SER A 33 -1.73 -25.67 -49.71
CA SER A 33 -1.88 -26.33 -51.00
C SER A 33 -0.50 -26.85 -51.41
N ARG A 34 -0.40 -28.02 -52.03
CA ARG A 34 0.92 -28.56 -52.45
C ARG A 34 1.71 -27.54 -53.28
N GLU A 35 1.01 -26.67 -54.01
CA GLU A 35 1.57 -25.52 -54.73
C GLU A 35 2.14 -24.41 -53.81
N GLU A 36 1.51 -24.10 -52.68
CA GLU A 36 1.99 -23.13 -51.69
C GLU A 36 3.21 -23.66 -50.91
N THR A 37 3.32 -24.98 -50.69
CA THR A 37 4.52 -25.58 -50.06
C THR A 37 5.76 -25.57 -50.95
N HIS A 38 5.61 -25.40 -52.27
CA HIS A 38 6.73 -25.46 -53.22
C HIS A 38 7.31 -24.08 -53.58
N ASP A 39 6.64 -22.98 -53.20
CA ASP A 39 7.16 -21.62 -53.38
C ASP A 39 7.92 -21.16 -52.11
N PRO A 40 9.26 -21.02 -52.17
CA PRO A 40 10.07 -20.63 -51.01
C PRO A 40 9.72 -19.23 -50.50
N ALA A 41 9.20 -18.34 -51.35
CA ALA A 41 8.83 -16.97 -50.94
C ALA A 41 7.54 -16.97 -50.09
N LYS A 42 6.52 -17.74 -50.49
CA LYS A 42 5.27 -17.91 -49.73
C LYS A 42 5.49 -18.61 -48.39
N ALA A 43 6.29 -19.68 -48.39
CA ALA A 43 6.67 -20.37 -47.16
C ALA A 43 7.40 -19.44 -46.16
N ALA A 44 8.29 -18.56 -46.65
CA ALA A 44 8.96 -17.56 -45.82
C ALA A 44 7.98 -16.50 -45.27
N ARG A 45 7.02 -16.03 -46.09
CA ARG A 45 5.96 -15.09 -45.68
C ARG A 45 5.04 -15.69 -44.61
N ILE A 46 4.61 -16.94 -44.80
CA ILE A 46 3.79 -17.67 -43.83
C ILE A 46 4.54 -17.80 -42.49
N ALA A 47 5.82 -18.18 -42.51
CA ALA A 47 6.64 -18.27 -41.29
C ALA A 47 6.81 -16.91 -40.60
N GLN A 48 6.97 -15.84 -41.38
CA GLN A 48 7.03 -14.47 -40.88
C GLN A 48 5.72 -14.08 -40.20
N LEU A 49 4.56 -14.27 -40.85
CA LEU A 49 3.23 -13.98 -40.27
C LEU A 49 2.99 -14.77 -38.99
N GLN A 50 3.30 -16.07 -38.96
CA GLN A 50 3.19 -16.89 -37.75
C GLN A 50 4.10 -16.37 -36.62
N SER A 51 5.30 -15.90 -36.93
CA SER A 51 6.20 -15.29 -35.95
C SER A 51 5.65 -13.97 -35.39
N LEU A 52 5.03 -13.15 -36.24
CA LEU A 52 4.41 -11.87 -35.87
C LEU A 52 3.16 -12.10 -34.99
N ILE A 53 2.30 -13.04 -35.38
CA ILE A 53 1.15 -13.51 -34.59
C ILE A 53 1.61 -13.95 -33.20
N LYS A 54 2.65 -14.79 -33.13
CA LYS A 54 3.22 -15.25 -31.85
C LYS A 54 3.84 -14.11 -31.04
N SER A 55 4.33 -13.06 -31.68
CA SER A 55 4.89 -11.89 -31.00
C SER A 55 3.82 -10.98 -30.36
N LEU A 56 2.58 -11.03 -30.88
CA LEU A 56 1.41 -10.32 -30.36
C LEU A 56 0.67 -11.12 -29.29
N SER A 57 0.72 -12.45 -29.33
CA SER A 57 0.25 -13.30 -28.23
C SER A 57 1.05 -13.04 -26.96
N ALA A 58 0.34 -12.69 -25.90
CA ALA A 58 0.95 -12.32 -24.64
C ALA A 58 1.68 -13.52 -24.04
N GLY A 59 3.01 -13.43 -23.88
CA GLY A 59 3.78 -14.45 -23.17
C GLY A 59 3.33 -14.53 -21.72
N SER A 60 3.11 -15.75 -21.21
CA SER A 60 2.62 -16.07 -19.85
C SER A 60 3.49 -15.57 -18.67
N SER A 61 4.56 -14.81 -18.93
CA SER A 61 5.64 -14.55 -17.97
C SER A 61 5.80 -13.09 -17.52
N SER A 62 5.13 -12.09 -18.11
CA SER A 62 5.27 -10.68 -17.68
C SER A 62 4.06 -10.19 -16.88
N LYS A 63 4.34 -9.46 -15.79
CA LYS A 63 3.32 -8.84 -14.91
C LYS A 63 2.42 -7.81 -15.61
N SER A 64 2.72 -7.47 -16.86
CA SER A 64 1.89 -6.73 -17.82
C SER A 64 1.77 -7.59 -19.09
N SER A 65 0.57 -8.11 -19.38
CA SER A 65 0.35 -8.93 -20.57
C SER A 65 -0.11 -8.11 -21.80
N LEU A 66 -0.37 -6.80 -21.62
CA LEU A 66 -0.73 -5.91 -22.72
C LEU A 66 0.53 -5.54 -23.52
N VAL A 67 0.42 -5.66 -24.84
CA VAL A 67 1.46 -5.27 -25.79
C VAL A 67 1.38 -3.75 -26.01
N PRO A 68 2.48 -2.98 -25.89
CA PRO A 68 2.44 -1.54 -26.08
C PRO A 68 2.04 -1.16 -27.50
N THR A 69 1.32 -0.05 -27.66
CA THR A 69 0.80 0.46 -28.95
C THR A 69 1.85 0.55 -30.04
N SER A 70 3.08 0.97 -29.70
CA SER A 70 4.19 1.07 -30.65
C SER A 70 4.58 -0.28 -31.26
N LYS A 71 4.49 -1.35 -30.46
CA LYS A 71 4.76 -2.71 -30.92
C LYS A 71 3.64 -3.22 -31.83
N ILE A 72 2.37 -2.95 -31.49
CA ILE A 72 1.23 -3.29 -32.35
C ILE A 72 1.37 -2.61 -33.72
N LEU A 73 1.67 -1.31 -33.74
CA LEU A 73 1.88 -0.55 -34.97
C LEU A 73 3.08 -1.08 -35.79
N SER A 74 4.18 -1.44 -35.12
CA SER A 74 5.35 -2.02 -35.79
C SER A 74 5.07 -3.39 -36.41
N VAL A 75 4.21 -4.20 -35.77
CA VAL A 75 3.82 -5.51 -36.30
C VAL A 75 2.88 -5.35 -37.49
N LEU A 76 1.92 -4.44 -37.41
CA LEU A 76 1.00 -4.14 -38.52
C LEU A 76 1.74 -3.58 -39.74
N SER A 77 2.77 -2.76 -39.55
CA SER A 77 3.59 -2.24 -40.66
C SER A 77 4.56 -3.29 -41.24
N GLN A 78 5.07 -4.22 -40.41
CA GLN A 78 5.94 -5.32 -40.84
C GLN A 78 5.20 -6.47 -41.52
N ALA A 79 3.88 -6.57 -41.32
CA ALA A 79 3.06 -7.65 -41.87
C ALA A 79 2.79 -7.53 -43.37
N ASP A 80 2.98 -6.34 -43.96
CA ASP A 80 2.80 -6.06 -45.39
C ASP A 80 1.53 -6.73 -45.97
N ILE A 81 0.39 -6.44 -45.32
CA ILE A 81 -0.91 -7.07 -45.57
C ILE A 81 -1.29 -6.87 -47.03
N SER A 82 -1.58 -7.96 -47.73
CA SER A 82 -1.82 -7.92 -49.17
C SER A 82 -3.09 -7.12 -49.52
N SER A 83 -2.99 -6.23 -50.51
CA SER A 83 -4.14 -5.49 -51.06
C SER A 83 -4.99 -6.34 -52.01
N SER A 84 -4.45 -7.48 -52.46
CA SER A 84 -5.11 -8.43 -53.36
C SER A 84 -6.00 -9.38 -52.57
N CYS A 85 -7.25 -8.98 -52.35
CA CYS A 85 -8.30 -9.87 -51.88
C CYS A 85 -8.67 -10.85 -53.02
N SER A 86 -8.07 -12.04 -53.06
CA SER A 86 -8.43 -13.10 -54.02
C SER A 86 -9.88 -13.59 -53.87
N THR A 87 -10.48 -13.35 -52.70
CA THR A 87 -11.88 -13.65 -52.38
C THR A 87 -12.87 -12.63 -52.96
N CYS A 88 -12.43 -11.37 -53.18
CA CYS A 88 -13.30 -10.27 -53.61
C CYS A 88 -13.57 -10.32 -55.13
N THR A 89 -12.70 -10.98 -55.90
CA THR A 89 -12.78 -11.02 -57.36
C THR A 89 -13.80 -12.01 -57.92
N GLN A 90 -14.39 -12.91 -57.12
CA GLN A 90 -15.26 -13.98 -57.64
C GLN A 90 -16.76 -13.76 -57.44
N LEU A 91 -17.19 -12.69 -56.77
CA LEU A 91 -18.62 -12.36 -56.65
C LEU A 91 -19.13 -11.45 -57.78
N SER A 92 -18.23 -10.87 -58.58
CA SER A 92 -18.61 -10.08 -59.76
C SER A 92 -18.94 -10.94 -60.99
N GLU A 93 -18.65 -12.24 -60.96
CA GLU A 93 -18.98 -13.20 -62.03
C GLU A 93 -19.93 -14.28 -61.48
N HIS A 94 -21.16 -13.89 -61.17
CA HIS A 94 -22.25 -14.87 -61.07
C HIS A 94 -22.65 -15.26 -62.50
N ASP A 95 -21.90 -16.18 -63.09
CA ASP A 95 -22.30 -16.88 -64.32
C ASP A 95 -22.53 -18.37 -64.01
N ASP A 96 -23.60 -18.89 -64.58
CA ASP A 96 -24.47 -19.96 -64.10
C ASP A 96 -23.91 -21.40 -64.26
N SER A 97 -22.61 -21.61 -64.01
CA SER A 97 -21.96 -22.91 -64.25
C SER A 97 -21.16 -23.44 -63.06
N GLY A 98 -21.76 -24.40 -62.35
CA GLY A 98 -21.09 -25.52 -61.67
C GLY A 98 -20.15 -25.17 -60.52
N ALA A 99 -20.57 -25.51 -59.30
CA ALA A 99 -19.82 -25.35 -58.05
C ALA A 99 -18.36 -25.86 -58.12
N LEU A 100 -17.43 -24.96 -58.43
CA LEU A 100 -16.02 -25.05 -58.06
C LEU A 100 -15.81 -24.08 -56.90
N GLN A 101 -15.82 -24.64 -55.68
CA GLN A 101 -15.53 -23.92 -54.44
C GLN A 101 -14.16 -23.23 -54.55
N ALA A 102 -14.16 -21.91 -54.48
CA ALA A 102 -12.96 -21.09 -54.45
C ALA A 102 -12.15 -21.36 -53.17
N GLU A 103 -10.90 -21.81 -53.32
CA GLU A 103 -9.98 -22.00 -52.21
C GLU A 103 -9.50 -20.62 -51.70
N THR A 104 -9.86 -20.23 -50.46
CA THR A 104 -9.26 -19.05 -49.82
C THR A 104 -7.81 -19.37 -49.45
N SER A 105 -6.85 -18.52 -49.86
CA SER A 105 -5.43 -18.77 -49.60
C SER A 105 -5.14 -18.71 -48.09
N TYR A 106 -4.34 -19.66 -47.61
CA TYR A 106 -3.92 -19.76 -46.21
C TYR A 106 -3.24 -18.48 -45.69
N GLU A 107 -2.53 -17.75 -46.57
CA GLU A 107 -1.92 -16.47 -46.25
C GLU A 107 -2.96 -15.41 -45.83
N HIS A 108 -4.11 -15.37 -46.52
CA HIS A 108 -5.17 -14.41 -46.24
C HIS A 108 -5.83 -14.67 -44.88
N GLU A 109 -6.00 -15.93 -44.49
CA GLU A 109 -6.51 -16.27 -43.16
C GLU A 109 -5.51 -15.90 -42.06
N LEU A 110 -4.20 -16.09 -42.28
CA LEU A 110 -3.17 -15.62 -41.36
C LEU A 110 -3.14 -14.09 -41.21
N GLU A 111 -3.39 -13.34 -42.29
CA GLU A 111 -3.51 -11.88 -42.24
C GLU A 111 -4.70 -11.43 -41.36
N TRP A 112 -5.87 -12.06 -41.51
CA TRP A 112 -7.02 -11.79 -40.65
C TRP A 112 -6.82 -12.24 -39.20
N LEU A 113 -6.11 -13.34 -38.97
CA LEU A 113 -5.73 -13.80 -37.63
C LEU A 113 -4.74 -12.85 -36.95
N LEU A 114 -3.78 -12.30 -37.69
CA LEU A 114 -2.89 -11.26 -37.20
C LEU A 114 -3.68 -10.01 -36.82
N LEU A 115 -4.59 -9.57 -37.69
CA LEU A 115 -5.41 -8.39 -37.49
C LEU A 115 -6.33 -8.55 -36.27
N SER A 116 -6.97 -9.70 -36.10
CA SER A 116 -7.81 -9.97 -34.93
C SER A 116 -7.01 -10.00 -33.61
N LYS A 117 -5.79 -10.55 -33.60
CA LYS A 117 -4.88 -10.44 -32.44
C LYS A 117 -4.49 -8.99 -32.17
N ALA A 118 -4.15 -8.23 -33.22
CA ALA A 118 -3.81 -6.81 -33.10
C ALA A 118 -4.99 -6.00 -32.56
N THR A 119 -6.20 -6.22 -33.05
CA THR A 119 -7.44 -5.58 -32.57
C THR A 119 -7.74 -5.94 -31.13
N THR A 120 -7.53 -7.19 -30.72
CA THR A 120 -7.73 -7.61 -29.32
C THR A 120 -6.77 -6.89 -28.38
N GLN A 121 -5.49 -6.77 -28.76
CA GLN A 121 -4.50 -6.03 -27.97
C GLN A 121 -4.80 -4.52 -27.97
N ALA A 122 -5.22 -3.96 -29.11
CA ALA A 122 -5.63 -2.57 -29.24
C ALA A 122 -6.85 -2.23 -28.37
N TYR A 123 -7.86 -3.10 -28.35
CA TYR A 123 -9.04 -2.99 -27.49
C TYR A 123 -8.65 -3.01 -26.02
N GLY A 124 -7.76 -3.91 -25.62
CA GLY A 124 -7.17 -3.92 -24.29
C GLY A 124 -6.48 -2.60 -23.94
N GLU A 125 -5.67 -2.06 -24.84
CA GLU A 125 -4.97 -0.79 -24.62
C GLU A 125 -5.94 0.41 -24.49
N VAL A 126 -6.99 0.46 -25.33
CA VAL A 126 -8.03 1.49 -25.25
C VAL A 126 -8.77 1.42 -23.92
N LEU A 127 -9.23 0.23 -23.52
CA LEU A 127 -9.87 0.03 -22.22
C LEU A 127 -8.94 0.40 -21.07
N SER A 128 -7.67 -0.03 -21.11
CA SER A 128 -6.69 0.27 -20.06
C SER A 128 -6.44 1.78 -19.97
N THR A 129 -6.30 2.46 -21.11
CA THR A 129 -6.07 3.91 -21.16
C THR A 129 -7.24 4.68 -20.56
N ILE A 130 -8.48 4.36 -20.96
CA ILE A 130 -9.67 5.03 -20.41
C ILE A 130 -9.82 4.74 -18.91
N LEU A 131 -9.61 3.49 -18.48
CA LEU A 131 -9.72 3.08 -17.08
C LEU A 131 -8.67 3.76 -16.19
N GLU A 132 -7.39 3.70 -16.56
CA GLU A 132 -6.27 4.29 -15.81
C GLU A 132 -6.37 5.81 -15.71
N GLN A 133 -6.92 6.46 -16.74
CA GLN A 133 -7.19 7.90 -16.73
C GLN A 133 -8.42 8.26 -15.88
N THR A 134 -9.42 7.39 -15.82
CA THR A 134 -10.68 7.65 -15.10
C THR A 134 -10.55 7.46 -13.59
N ILE A 135 -9.75 6.49 -13.13
CA ILE A 135 -9.51 6.22 -11.71
C ILE A 135 -9.04 7.47 -10.92
N PRO A 136 -7.99 8.21 -11.33
CA PRO A 136 -7.51 9.37 -10.57
C PRO A 136 -8.48 10.55 -10.54
N LEU A 137 -9.52 10.58 -11.40
CA LEU A 137 -10.55 11.63 -11.34
C LEU A 137 -11.30 11.62 -10.01
N GLU A 138 -11.42 10.46 -9.35
CA GLU A 138 -12.08 10.38 -8.06
C GLU A 138 -11.36 11.22 -7.01
N ASP A 139 -10.03 11.14 -6.91
CA ASP A 139 -9.22 11.94 -5.99
C ASP A 139 -9.38 13.44 -6.26
N GLU A 140 -9.47 13.83 -7.54
CA GLU A 140 -9.70 15.22 -7.95
C GLU A 140 -11.11 15.71 -7.57
N ILE A 141 -12.13 14.84 -7.69
CA ILE A 141 -13.50 15.13 -7.25
C ILE A 141 -13.55 15.29 -5.73
N TRP A 142 -12.93 14.38 -4.98
CA TRP A 142 -12.84 14.43 -3.51
C TRP A 142 -12.18 15.71 -3.02
N TYR A 143 -11.10 16.16 -3.67
CA TYR A 143 -10.45 17.43 -3.36
C TYR A 143 -11.42 18.62 -3.41
N TRP A 144 -12.26 18.69 -4.45
CA TRP A 144 -13.25 19.76 -4.56
C TRP A 144 -14.42 19.59 -3.59
N GLU A 145 -14.82 18.36 -3.28
CA GLU A 145 -15.83 18.09 -2.24
C GLU A 145 -15.36 18.53 -0.86
N ASP A 146 -14.09 18.32 -0.51
CA ASP A 146 -13.50 18.82 0.74
C ASP A 146 -13.53 20.34 0.82
N ILE A 147 -13.23 21.03 -0.28
CA ILE A 147 -13.31 22.50 -0.39
C ILE A 147 -14.76 22.98 -0.26
N LEU A 148 -15.73 22.28 -0.86
CA LEU A 148 -17.14 22.64 -0.80
C LEU A 148 -17.72 22.39 0.60
N ASN A 149 -17.33 21.31 1.26
CA ASN A 149 -17.85 20.91 2.57
C ASN A 149 -17.21 21.71 3.72
N THR A 150 -15.95 22.13 3.60
CA THR A 150 -15.20 22.74 4.70
C THR A 150 -14.78 24.19 4.41
N TYR A 151 -15.25 25.13 5.23
CA TYR A 151 -14.89 26.55 5.12
C TYR A 151 -13.38 26.82 5.26
N ARG A 152 -12.65 26.04 6.06
CA ARG A 152 -11.20 26.16 6.23
C ARG A 152 -10.43 25.85 4.93
N PHE A 153 -10.83 24.79 4.22
CA PHE A 153 -10.19 24.43 2.95
C PHE A 153 -10.56 25.40 1.83
N ALA A 154 -11.80 25.90 1.79
CA ALA A 154 -12.19 26.99 0.89
C ALA A 154 -11.40 28.28 1.15
N GLY A 155 -11.21 28.65 2.43
CA GLY A 155 -10.38 29.79 2.82
C GLY A 155 -8.91 29.61 2.39
N LEU A 156 -8.35 28.43 2.64
CA LEU A 156 -6.97 28.11 2.23
C LEU A 156 -6.81 28.18 0.70
N TYR A 157 -7.74 27.61 -0.06
CA TYR A 157 -7.72 27.69 -1.53
C TYR A 157 -7.87 29.13 -2.05
N SER A 158 -8.70 29.94 -1.39
CA SER A 158 -8.83 31.37 -1.70
C SER A 158 -7.51 32.11 -1.51
N VAL A 159 -6.78 31.83 -0.43
CA VAL A 159 -5.45 32.40 -0.17
C VAL A 159 -4.42 31.87 -1.18
N GLN A 160 -4.44 30.57 -1.47
CA GLN A 160 -3.52 29.95 -2.44
C GLN A 160 -3.66 30.54 -3.84
N THR A 161 -4.89 30.83 -4.28
CA THR A 161 -5.16 31.37 -5.62
C THR A 161 -5.20 32.90 -5.69
N SER A 162 -5.07 33.61 -4.56
CA SER A 162 -5.14 35.07 -4.52
C SER A 162 -4.07 35.78 -5.36
N PRO A 163 -2.78 35.34 -5.42
CA PRO A 163 -1.77 36.05 -6.22
C PRO A 163 -2.10 36.02 -7.72
N ILE A 164 -2.60 34.88 -8.21
CA ILE A 164 -2.98 34.71 -9.61
C ILE A 164 -4.22 35.55 -9.94
N ARG A 165 -5.20 35.60 -9.03
CA ARG A 165 -6.41 36.42 -9.19
C ARG A 165 -6.07 37.91 -9.21
N LEU A 166 -5.20 38.36 -8.31
CA LEU A 166 -4.72 39.74 -8.28
C LEU A 166 -3.93 40.10 -9.53
N TRP A 167 -3.08 39.18 -10.02
CA TRP A 167 -2.34 39.36 -11.27
C TRP A 167 -3.27 39.54 -12.47
N ARG A 168 -4.27 38.66 -12.64
CA ARG A 168 -5.28 38.78 -13.70
C ARG A 168 -6.07 40.09 -13.60
N TRP A 169 -6.52 40.42 -12.39
CA TRP A 169 -7.21 41.68 -12.13
C TRP A 169 -6.33 42.90 -12.48
N SER A 170 -5.03 42.85 -12.19
CA SER A 170 -4.09 43.93 -12.54
C SER A 170 -3.87 44.06 -14.05
N ILE A 171 -3.84 42.94 -14.77
CA ILE A 171 -3.76 42.92 -16.24
C ILE A 171 -5.04 43.46 -16.87
N ASP A 172 -6.22 43.09 -16.35
CA ASP A 172 -7.51 43.59 -16.83
C ASP A 172 -7.59 45.12 -16.68
N ILE A 173 -7.12 45.65 -15.54
CA ILE A 173 -7.02 47.10 -15.32
C ILE A 173 -6.01 47.72 -16.28
N TYR A 174 -4.85 47.10 -16.48
CA TYR A 174 -3.85 47.60 -17.41
C TYR A 174 -4.38 47.68 -18.85
N HIS A 175 -5.11 46.66 -19.31
CA HIS A 175 -5.76 46.68 -20.62
C HIS A 175 -6.86 47.75 -20.71
N ASP A 176 -7.67 47.94 -19.67
CA ASP A 176 -8.70 48.99 -19.64
C ASP A 176 -8.07 50.38 -19.72
N VAL A 177 -7.05 50.64 -18.90
CA VAL A 177 -6.30 51.91 -18.90
C VAL A 177 -5.63 52.16 -20.26
N ARG A 178 -5.07 51.12 -20.88
CA ARG A 178 -4.50 51.22 -22.22
C ARG A 178 -5.56 51.48 -23.29
N SER A 179 -6.74 50.87 -23.18
CA SER A 179 -7.87 51.11 -24.10
C SER A 179 -8.41 52.54 -24.01
N LYS A 180 -8.30 53.16 -22.84
CA LYS A 180 -8.64 54.56 -22.57
C LYS A 180 -7.51 55.56 -22.96
N GLY A 181 -6.47 55.10 -23.66
CA GLY A 181 -5.36 55.94 -24.14
C GLY A 181 -4.27 56.22 -23.09
N GLY A 182 -4.27 55.50 -21.97
CA GLY A 182 -3.23 55.60 -20.94
C GLY A 182 -1.96 54.86 -21.37
N GLU A 183 -0.99 55.59 -21.94
CA GLU A 183 0.36 55.08 -22.13
C GLU A 183 1.26 55.49 -20.97
N LEU A 184 2.13 54.58 -20.51
CA LEU A 184 3.16 54.86 -19.50
C LEU A 184 4.10 56.00 -19.90
N ALA A 185 4.17 56.30 -21.21
CA ALA A 185 4.94 57.41 -21.77
C ALA A 185 4.37 58.80 -21.44
N ASN A 186 3.07 58.92 -21.18
CA ASN A 186 2.38 60.21 -20.95
C ASN A 186 2.46 60.70 -19.48
N GLY A 187 3.17 59.95 -18.62
CA GLY A 187 3.48 60.34 -17.24
C GLY A 187 2.69 59.59 -16.18
N TRP A 188 3.36 59.25 -15.08
CA TRP A 188 2.81 58.44 -13.98
C TRP A 188 1.54 59.04 -13.36
N GLN A 189 1.41 60.36 -13.28
CA GLN A 189 0.22 61.01 -12.71
C GLN A 189 -1.05 60.77 -13.54
N GLN A 190 -0.96 60.80 -14.87
CA GLN A 190 -2.11 60.53 -15.74
C GLN A 190 -2.49 59.04 -15.71
N PHE A 191 -1.49 58.16 -15.68
CA PHE A 191 -1.71 56.72 -15.51
C PHE A 191 -2.40 56.39 -14.18
N TYR A 192 -1.92 56.94 -13.05
CA TYR A 192 -2.57 56.73 -11.75
C TYR A 192 -3.98 57.33 -11.69
N GLY A 193 -4.22 58.46 -12.37
CA GLY A 193 -5.57 59.04 -12.53
C GLY A 193 -6.51 58.08 -13.27
N LEU A 194 -6.09 57.58 -14.44
CA LEU A 194 -6.86 56.63 -15.24
C LEU A 194 -7.08 55.28 -14.53
N VAL A 195 -6.07 54.78 -13.79
CA VAL A 195 -6.22 53.58 -12.95
C VAL A 195 -7.23 53.84 -11.84
N LYS A 196 -7.16 55.00 -11.18
CA LYS A 196 -8.10 55.36 -10.12
C LYS A 196 -9.52 55.47 -10.67
N ASP A 197 -9.70 56.08 -11.84
CA ASP A 197 -11.00 56.23 -12.50
C ASP A 197 -11.54 54.86 -12.97
N ALA A 198 -10.70 54.01 -13.57
CA ALA A 198 -11.07 52.65 -13.97
C ALA A 198 -11.43 51.76 -12.77
N VAL A 199 -10.72 51.90 -11.65
CA VAL A 199 -11.07 51.23 -10.39
C VAL A 199 -12.38 51.80 -9.86
N GLN A 200 -12.53 53.13 -9.79
CA GLN A 200 -13.72 53.83 -9.27
C GLN A 200 -15.00 53.52 -10.05
N GLU A 201 -14.95 53.48 -11.39
CA GLU A 201 -16.06 53.08 -12.27
C GLU A 201 -16.51 51.62 -12.02
N ARG A 202 -15.59 50.73 -11.63
CA ARG A 202 -15.90 49.37 -11.19
C ARG A 202 -16.26 49.25 -9.70
N SER A 203 -16.12 50.31 -8.86
CA SER A 203 -15.61 50.14 -7.48
C SER A 203 -16.53 49.73 -6.34
N LEU A 204 -17.86 49.67 -6.41
CA LEU A 204 -18.61 49.34 -5.17
C LEU A 204 -19.32 47.99 -5.23
N ALA A 205 -20.13 47.72 -6.26
CA ALA A 205 -20.86 46.46 -6.34
C ALA A 205 -19.98 45.25 -6.75
N ASN A 206 -19.00 45.44 -7.65
CA ASN A 206 -18.15 44.35 -8.13
C ASN A 206 -16.95 44.08 -7.20
N ILE A 207 -16.35 45.12 -6.60
CA ILE A 207 -15.29 44.94 -5.60
C ILE A 207 -15.84 44.26 -4.35
N GLN A 208 -17.04 44.63 -3.88
CA GLN A 208 -17.65 43.93 -2.74
C GLN A 208 -18.01 42.47 -3.08
N ARG A 209 -18.45 42.16 -4.31
CA ARG A 209 -18.67 40.77 -4.74
C ARG A 209 -17.37 39.96 -4.92
N GLN A 210 -16.29 40.58 -5.39
CA GLN A 210 -15.02 39.90 -5.69
C GLN A 210 -14.06 39.82 -4.49
N VAL A 211 -14.16 40.76 -3.54
CA VAL A 211 -13.27 40.89 -2.36
C VAL A 211 -13.97 40.58 -1.04
N VAL A 212 -15.30 40.76 -0.92
CA VAL A 212 -16.07 40.46 0.31
C VAL A 212 -16.86 39.14 0.20
N SER A 213 -17.05 38.58 -1.01
CA SER A 213 -17.56 37.21 -1.24
C SER A 213 -16.57 36.23 -1.91
N PRO A 214 -15.26 36.25 -1.58
CA PRO A 214 -14.28 35.37 -2.22
C PRO A 214 -14.58 33.90 -1.95
N LEU A 215 -15.19 33.58 -0.80
CA LEU A 215 -15.63 32.23 -0.47
C LEU A 215 -16.79 31.74 -1.34
N ALA A 216 -17.74 32.62 -1.72
CA ALA A 216 -18.85 32.22 -2.58
C ALA A 216 -18.37 32.00 -4.03
N LEU A 217 -17.45 32.85 -4.51
CA LEU A 217 -16.83 32.68 -5.83
C LEU A 217 -15.97 31.41 -5.89
N VAL A 218 -15.18 31.13 -4.85
CA VAL A 218 -14.42 29.89 -4.74
C VAL A 218 -15.37 28.68 -4.71
N ARG A 219 -16.49 28.76 -3.98
CA ARG A 219 -17.47 27.67 -3.94
C ARG A 219 -18.20 27.47 -5.27
N SER A 220 -18.58 28.52 -5.98
CA SER A 220 -19.22 28.39 -7.30
C SER A 220 -18.24 27.85 -8.35
N GLU A 221 -16.98 28.30 -8.31
CA GLU A 221 -15.91 27.76 -9.15
C GLU A 221 -15.63 26.28 -8.83
N ALA A 222 -15.48 25.93 -7.55
CA ALA A 222 -15.27 24.56 -7.09
C ALA A 222 -16.44 23.65 -7.48
N LYS A 223 -17.69 24.14 -7.36
CA LYS A 223 -18.88 23.41 -7.82
C LYS A 223 -18.81 23.17 -9.33
N ARG A 224 -18.55 24.19 -10.14
CA ARG A 224 -18.43 24.07 -11.59
C ARG A 224 -17.33 23.08 -12.00
N LYS A 225 -16.16 23.15 -11.37
CA LYS A 225 -15.01 22.27 -11.63
C LYS A 225 -15.30 20.83 -11.23
N ARG A 226 -15.88 20.62 -10.05
CA ARG A 226 -16.33 19.29 -9.60
C ARG A 226 -17.36 18.70 -10.54
N ASP A 227 -18.37 19.48 -10.93
CA ASP A 227 -19.45 19.00 -11.80
C ASP A 227 -18.93 18.72 -13.22
N ALA A 228 -17.90 19.44 -13.70
CA ALA A 228 -17.17 19.11 -14.93
C ALA A 228 -16.39 17.79 -14.83
N LEU A 229 -15.63 17.57 -13.74
CA LEU A 229 -14.90 16.32 -13.51
C LEU A 229 -15.85 15.12 -13.36
N LYS A 230 -16.98 15.30 -12.67
CA LYS A 230 -18.03 14.28 -12.57
C LYS A 230 -18.59 13.92 -13.94
N ARG A 231 -18.85 14.91 -14.80
CA ARG A 231 -19.29 14.66 -16.17
C ARG A 231 -18.28 13.85 -16.97
N ILE A 232 -16.99 14.23 -16.91
CA ILE A 232 -15.91 13.48 -17.58
C ILE A 232 -15.85 12.04 -17.07
N ARG A 233 -15.90 11.83 -15.74
CA ARG A 233 -15.90 10.48 -15.14
C ARG A 233 -17.09 9.65 -15.63
N LEU A 234 -18.29 10.23 -15.64
CA LEU A 234 -19.50 9.54 -16.08
C LEU A 234 -19.46 9.22 -17.58
N MET A 235 -18.90 10.11 -18.40
CA MET A 235 -18.73 9.88 -19.83
C MET A 235 -17.76 8.73 -20.09
N ASN A 236 -16.61 8.74 -19.44
CA ASN A 236 -15.63 7.66 -19.55
C ASN A 236 -16.16 6.33 -19.01
N ALA A 237 -16.94 6.37 -17.93
CA ALA A 237 -17.61 5.17 -17.42
C ALA A 237 -18.63 4.64 -18.45
N ASN A 238 -19.42 5.51 -19.07
CA ASN A 238 -20.35 5.08 -20.12
C ASN A 238 -19.62 4.47 -21.32
N ALA A 239 -18.52 5.10 -21.76
CA ALA A 239 -17.65 4.58 -22.81
C ALA A 239 -17.08 3.19 -22.46
N LEU A 240 -16.56 3.00 -21.24
CA LEU A 240 -16.07 1.69 -20.77
C LEU A 240 -17.18 0.64 -20.76
N GLY A 241 -18.37 1.02 -20.28
CA GLY A 241 -19.52 0.14 -20.22
C GLY A 241 -20.04 -0.27 -21.59
N LEU A 242 -20.07 0.66 -22.55
CA LEU A 242 -20.47 0.41 -23.93
C LEU A 242 -19.44 -0.46 -24.67
N LEU A 243 -18.14 -0.17 -24.51
CA LEU A 243 -17.08 -0.98 -25.10
C LEU A 243 -17.06 -2.42 -24.56
N LEU A 244 -17.39 -2.64 -23.28
CA LEU A 244 -17.48 -3.99 -22.72
C LEU A 244 -18.82 -4.66 -23.03
N GLY A 245 -19.91 -3.88 -23.05
CA GLY A 245 -21.27 -4.36 -23.28
C GLY A 245 -21.55 -4.70 -24.75
N GLU A 246 -21.00 -3.96 -25.70
CA GLU A 246 -21.25 -4.17 -27.15
C GLU A 246 -20.00 -4.62 -27.91
N GLY A 247 -18.82 -4.55 -27.29
CA GLY A 247 -17.56 -4.87 -27.95
C GLY A 247 -17.09 -6.34 -27.85
N LEU A 248 -15.82 -6.59 -28.20
CA LEU A 248 -15.21 -7.93 -28.32
C LEU A 248 -15.41 -8.82 -27.10
N SER A 249 -15.43 -8.24 -25.91
CA SER A 249 -15.61 -8.99 -24.67
C SER A 249 -17.01 -9.61 -24.60
N ASN A 250 -18.10 -8.88 -24.90
CA ASN A 250 -19.45 -9.45 -24.94
C ASN A 250 -19.57 -10.61 -25.95
N GLU A 251 -19.03 -10.43 -27.16
CA GLU A 251 -19.06 -11.43 -28.23
C GLU A 251 -18.16 -12.66 -27.95
N SER A 252 -17.19 -12.52 -27.04
CA SER A 252 -16.36 -13.64 -26.54
C SER A 252 -16.99 -14.38 -25.35
N ILE A 253 -17.87 -13.74 -24.55
CA ILE A 253 -18.55 -14.37 -23.39
C ILE A 253 -19.59 -15.35 -23.89
N HIS A 254 -20.31 -14.95 -24.93
CA HIS A 254 -21.24 -15.83 -25.61
C HIS A 254 -20.46 -16.56 -26.68
N GLU A 255 -20.43 -17.87 -26.54
CA GLU A 255 -19.79 -18.80 -27.45
C GLU A 255 -20.53 -18.79 -28.80
N ASP A 256 -20.91 -17.65 -29.39
CA ASP A 256 -21.72 -17.49 -30.63
C ASP A 256 -21.00 -16.61 -31.68
N GLY A 257 -20.24 -15.58 -31.28
CA GLY A 257 -19.54 -14.66 -32.20
C GLY A 257 -18.16 -15.16 -32.67
N LEU A 258 -17.45 -15.91 -31.82
CA LEU A 258 -16.14 -16.51 -32.07
C LEU A 258 -16.20 -18.05 -32.15
N GLN A 259 -17.38 -18.64 -32.43
CA GLN A 259 -17.54 -20.10 -32.53
C GLN A 259 -16.59 -20.72 -33.53
N THR A 260 -16.06 -21.89 -33.16
CA THR A 260 -15.51 -22.84 -34.11
C THR A 260 -16.60 -23.26 -35.10
N PRO A 261 -16.36 -23.21 -36.42
CA PRO A 261 -17.37 -23.59 -37.41
C PRO A 261 -17.86 -25.02 -37.15
N GLY A 262 -19.16 -25.16 -36.86
CA GLY A 262 -19.80 -26.46 -36.78
C GLY A 262 -19.76 -27.15 -38.14
N ARG A 263 -19.63 -28.48 -38.15
CA ARG A 263 -19.53 -29.35 -39.34
C ARG A 263 -20.68 -29.21 -40.37
N TYR A 264 -21.74 -28.49 -40.02
CA TYR A 264 -22.93 -28.21 -40.83
C TYR A 264 -23.35 -26.73 -40.84
N GLY A 265 -22.50 -25.83 -40.32
CA GLY A 265 -22.77 -24.38 -40.35
C GLY A 265 -22.63 -23.83 -41.77
N ALA A 266 -23.57 -22.97 -42.19
CA ALA A 266 -23.47 -22.25 -43.45
C ALA A 266 -22.15 -21.44 -43.53
N GLN A 267 -21.64 -21.22 -44.74
CA GLN A 267 -20.44 -20.41 -45.04
C GLN A 267 -20.45 -19.03 -44.35
N ASP A 268 -21.65 -18.52 -44.06
CA ASP A 268 -21.94 -17.33 -43.25
C ASP A 268 -21.26 -17.35 -41.87
N ASN A 269 -21.29 -18.47 -41.14
CA ASN A 269 -20.71 -18.56 -39.79
C ASN A 269 -19.19 -18.39 -39.77
N ARG A 270 -18.50 -18.71 -40.88
CA ARG A 270 -17.04 -18.65 -40.97
C ARG A 270 -16.50 -17.23 -41.15
N GLN A 271 -17.34 -16.30 -41.59
CA GLN A 271 -16.97 -14.90 -41.82
C GLN A 271 -17.43 -13.98 -40.67
N ARG A 272 -18.30 -14.47 -39.77
CA ARG A 272 -18.83 -13.69 -38.63
C ARG A 272 -17.75 -13.05 -37.77
N TRP A 273 -16.70 -13.79 -37.44
CA TRP A 273 -15.60 -13.24 -36.64
C TRP A 273 -14.85 -12.10 -37.35
N LYS A 274 -14.77 -12.10 -38.69
CA LYS A 274 -14.16 -11.00 -39.47
C LYS A 274 -15.02 -9.73 -39.38
N SER A 275 -16.34 -9.88 -39.46
CA SER A 275 -17.31 -8.79 -39.25
C SER A 275 -17.28 -8.25 -37.81
N THR A 276 -17.25 -9.14 -36.81
CA THR A 276 -17.02 -8.82 -35.40
C THR A 276 -15.79 -7.94 -35.20
N ILE A 277 -14.65 -8.27 -35.82
CA ILE A 277 -13.42 -7.49 -35.67
C ILE A 277 -13.56 -6.09 -36.29
N ALA A 278 -14.16 -5.98 -37.48
CA ALA A 278 -14.42 -4.71 -38.14
C ALA A 278 -15.36 -3.81 -37.30
N LYS A 279 -16.48 -4.37 -36.83
CA LYS A 279 -17.44 -3.71 -35.94
C LYS A 279 -16.77 -3.15 -34.70
N ASN A 280 -15.86 -3.92 -34.10
CA ASN A 280 -15.17 -3.52 -32.89
C ASN A 280 -14.19 -2.36 -33.10
N ILE A 281 -13.53 -2.30 -34.25
CA ILE A 281 -12.68 -1.17 -34.61
C ILE A 281 -13.53 0.08 -34.81
N ALA A 282 -14.65 -0.03 -35.53
CA ALA A 282 -15.59 1.07 -35.72
C ALA A 282 -16.17 1.55 -34.37
N LEU A 283 -16.56 0.64 -33.48
CA LEU A 283 -17.04 0.95 -32.14
C LEU A 283 -15.97 1.67 -31.30
N MET A 284 -14.72 1.19 -31.30
CA MET A 284 -13.62 1.86 -30.61
C MET A 284 -13.41 3.28 -31.14
N ASP A 285 -13.44 3.47 -32.46
CA ASP A 285 -13.26 4.80 -33.07
C ASP A 285 -14.43 5.75 -32.74
N ALA A 286 -15.67 5.28 -32.86
CA ALA A 286 -16.87 6.05 -32.53
C ALA A 286 -16.91 6.45 -31.04
N VAL A 287 -16.56 5.54 -30.14
CA VAL A 287 -16.49 5.81 -28.69
C VAL A 287 -15.40 6.83 -28.38
N ILE A 288 -14.19 6.68 -28.94
CA ILE A 288 -13.11 7.64 -28.72
C ILE A 288 -13.48 9.02 -29.27
N HIS A 289 -14.13 9.08 -30.43
CA HIS A 289 -14.59 10.33 -31.04
C HIS A 289 -15.62 11.05 -30.18
N THR A 290 -16.65 10.34 -29.72
CA THR A 290 -17.74 10.89 -28.88
C THR A 290 -17.27 11.31 -27.50
N VAL A 291 -16.34 10.58 -26.88
CA VAL A 291 -15.77 10.94 -25.57
C VAL A 291 -14.90 12.21 -25.67
N ASN A 292 -14.27 12.43 -26.82
CA ASN A 292 -13.43 13.60 -27.06
C ASN A 292 -14.24 14.89 -27.33
N ASP A 293 -15.55 14.80 -27.53
CA ASP A 293 -16.43 15.96 -27.68
C ASP A 293 -16.80 16.57 -26.31
N ALA A 294 -16.30 17.78 -26.05
CA ALA A 294 -16.45 18.47 -24.78
C ALA A 294 -17.87 18.98 -24.49
N ASP A 295 -18.70 19.15 -25.53
CA ASP A 295 -20.06 19.69 -25.41
C ASP A 295 -21.13 18.59 -25.33
N MET A 296 -20.73 17.32 -25.45
CA MET A 296 -21.63 16.17 -25.41
C MET A 296 -22.30 16.01 -24.03
N SER A 297 -23.62 15.85 -24.03
CA SER A 297 -24.38 15.51 -22.83
C SER A 297 -24.44 13.99 -22.63
N ILE A 298 -24.33 13.53 -21.38
CA ILE A 298 -24.34 12.11 -21.01
C ILE A 298 -25.56 11.37 -21.58
N ASP A 299 -26.75 11.97 -21.49
CA ASP A 299 -28.00 11.32 -21.93
C ASP A 299 -28.11 11.14 -23.46
N LYS A 300 -27.28 11.87 -24.22
CA LYS A 300 -27.22 11.75 -25.68
C LYS A 300 -26.07 10.86 -26.14
N PHE A 301 -25.20 10.43 -25.24
CA PHE A 301 -23.99 9.69 -25.61
C PHE A 301 -24.32 8.42 -26.38
N ASP A 302 -25.22 7.58 -25.86
CA ASP A 302 -25.58 6.30 -26.48
C ASP A 302 -26.19 6.51 -27.87
N GLY A 303 -27.07 7.51 -28.01
CA GLY A 303 -27.68 7.87 -29.29
C GLY A 303 -26.68 8.47 -30.29
N SER A 304 -25.69 9.23 -29.83
CA SER A 304 -24.63 9.76 -30.68
C SER A 304 -23.66 8.68 -31.13
N VAL A 305 -23.25 7.76 -30.24
CA VAL A 305 -22.44 6.60 -30.66
C VAL A 305 -23.22 5.76 -31.66
N GLY A 306 -24.50 5.48 -31.39
CA GLY A 306 -25.38 4.77 -32.32
C GLY A 306 -25.51 5.44 -33.69
N ALA A 307 -25.59 6.77 -33.74
CA ALA A 307 -25.62 7.51 -35.01
C ALA A 307 -24.27 7.42 -35.75
N TYR A 308 -23.15 7.59 -35.04
CA TYR A 308 -21.82 7.44 -35.64
C TYR A 308 -21.55 6.02 -36.15
N THR A 309 -22.06 5.00 -35.46
CA THR A 309 -21.90 3.61 -35.88
C THR A 309 -22.85 3.24 -37.01
N GLN A 310 -24.09 3.70 -37.02
CA GLN A 310 -25.05 3.50 -38.12
C GLN A 310 -24.64 4.22 -39.43
N GLU A 311 -23.82 5.26 -39.34
CA GLU A 311 -23.27 5.94 -40.51
C GLU A 311 -21.96 5.28 -41.02
N ASP A 312 -21.39 4.31 -40.29
CA ASP A 312 -20.10 3.67 -40.61
C ASP A 312 -20.30 2.36 -41.40
N ASP A 313 -19.77 2.33 -42.63
CA ASP A 313 -19.77 1.17 -43.52
C ASP A 313 -19.17 -0.10 -42.87
N PHE A 314 -18.28 0.02 -41.88
CA PHE A 314 -17.69 -1.13 -41.17
C PHE A 314 -18.58 -1.72 -40.07
N TYR A 315 -19.59 -0.99 -39.60
CA TYR A 315 -20.48 -1.43 -38.52
C TYR A 315 -21.76 -2.09 -39.06
N ASP A 316 -22.29 -1.63 -40.19
CA ASP A 316 -23.49 -2.15 -40.86
C ASP A 316 -23.34 -3.58 -41.44
N LEU A 317 -22.11 -4.10 -41.52
CA LEU A 317 -21.79 -5.44 -42.05
C LEU A 317 -22.15 -6.60 -41.10
N HIS A 318 -22.67 -6.30 -39.91
CA HIS A 318 -23.13 -7.29 -38.93
C HIS A 318 -24.66 -7.44 -38.92
N ASP A 319 -25.42 -6.50 -39.50
CA ASP A 319 -26.88 -6.60 -39.50
C ASP A 319 -27.34 -7.57 -40.60
N ALA A 320 -28.03 -8.65 -40.22
CA ALA A 320 -28.39 -9.77 -41.10
C ALA A 320 -29.31 -9.39 -42.29
N SER A 321 -29.74 -8.12 -42.34
CA SER A 321 -30.58 -7.54 -43.39
C SER A 321 -29.83 -6.75 -44.46
N SER A 322 -28.51 -6.53 -44.33
CA SER A 322 -27.75 -5.79 -45.33
C SER A 322 -27.28 -6.71 -46.47
N ASP A 323 -27.58 -6.33 -47.72
CA ASP A 323 -27.25 -7.04 -48.97
C ASP A 323 -25.72 -7.05 -49.28
N ARG A 324 -24.89 -6.59 -48.34
CA ARG A 324 -23.44 -6.44 -48.46
C ARG A 324 -22.72 -7.53 -47.64
N SER A 325 -22.21 -8.54 -48.34
CA SER A 325 -21.49 -9.65 -47.72
C SER A 325 -20.14 -9.24 -47.11
N VAL A 326 -19.78 -9.81 -45.96
CA VAL A 326 -18.47 -9.74 -45.29
C VAL A 326 -17.28 -10.01 -46.23
N ALA A 327 -17.52 -10.66 -47.37
CA ALA A 327 -16.55 -10.95 -48.43
C ALA A 327 -15.98 -9.71 -49.15
N SER A 328 -16.54 -8.49 -49.00
CA SER A 328 -15.99 -7.27 -49.62
C SER A 328 -14.95 -6.54 -48.75
N LEU A 329 -14.74 -6.96 -47.50
CA LEU A 329 -13.80 -6.31 -46.59
C LEU A 329 -12.35 -6.61 -46.97
N ARG A 330 -11.57 -5.56 -47.21
CA ARG A 330 -10.12 -5.68 -47.42
C ARG A 330 -9.39 -5.59 -46.08
N PRO A 331 -8.55 -6.57 -45.71
CA PRO A 331 -7.81 -6.52 -44.45
C PRO A 331 -6.84 -5.32 -44.38
N THR A 332 -6.42 -4.76 -45.51
CA THR A 332 -5.65 -3.50 -45.56
C THR A 332 -6.42 -2.31 -45.00
N ASP A 333 -7.68 -2.14 -45.39
CA ASP A 333 -8.49 -0.99 -44.98
C ASP A 333 -8.77 -1.04 -43.47
N VAL A 334 -9.03 -2.25 -42.96
CA VAL A 334 -9.24 -2.50 -41.53
C VAL A 334 -7.95 -2.27 -40.72
N ALA A 335 -6.79 -2.67 -41.27
CA ALA A 335 -5.50 -2.42 -40.64
C ALA A 335 -5.13 -0.92 -40.62
N GLU A 336 -5.38 -0.19 -41.71
CA GLU A 336 -5.18 1.27 -41.77
C GLU A 336 -6.08 1.99 -40.77
N ARG A 337 -7.36 1.58 -40.67
CA ARG A 337 -8.29 2.13 -39.69
C ARG A 337 -7.83 1.89 -38.25
N LEU A 338 -7.39 0.67 -37.94
CA LEU A 338 -6.83 0.33 -36.63
C LEU A 338 -5.58 1.16 -36.31
N GLN A 339 -4.69 1.36 -37.29
CA GLN A 339 -3.51 2.21 -37.12
C GLN A 339 -3.90 3.68 -36.86
N TYR A 340 -4.90 4.19 -37.59
CA TYR A 340 -5.43 5.54 -37.38
C TYR A 340 -6.01 5.73 -35.97
N THR A 341 -6.85 4.80 -35.52
CA THR A 341 -7.49 4.86 -34.20
C THR A 341 -6.44 4.82 -33.08
N LEU A 342 -5.42 3.96 -33.20
CA LEU A 342 -4.35 3.86 -32.21
C LEU A 342 -3.40 5.06 -32.18
N ASN A 343 -2.98 5.57 -33.34
CA ASN A 343 -1.95 6.61 -33.42
C ASN A 343 -2.55 8.02 -33.22
N GLN A 344 -3.71 8.28 -33.82
CA GLN A 344 -4.30 9.61 -33.86
C GLN A 344 -5.44 9.76 -32.85
N ALA A 345 -6.45 8.88 -32.87
CA ALA A 345 -7.63 9.03 -32.03
C ALA A 345 -7.29 8.87 -30.53
N LEU A 346 -6.55 7.83 -30.16
CA LEU A 346 -6.17 7.58 -28.76
C LEU A 346 -5.23 8.66 -28.20
N SER A 347 -4.26 9.12 -28.99
CA SER A 347 -3.35 10.21 -28.61
C SER A 347 -4.10 11.53 -28.41
N LYS A 348 -5.01 11.86 -29.34
CA LYS A 348 -5.90 13.04 -29.23
C LYS A 348 -6.74 12.96 -27.96
N TYR A 349 -7.38 11.82 -27.70
CA TYR A 349 -8.13 11.60 -26.47
C TYR A 349 -7.27 11.83 -25.21
N SER A 350 -6.07 11.25 -25.14
CA SER A 350 -5.19 11.43 -23.98
C SER A 350 -4.78 12.89 -23.76
N THR A 351 -4.52 13.65 -24.82
CA THR A 351 -4.16 15.08 -24.71
C THR A 351 -5.35 15.94 -24.30
N THR A 352 -6.53 15.77 -24.92
CA THR A 352 -7.76 16.46 -24.53
C THR A 352 -8.15 16.12 -23.09
N PHE A 353 -8.04 14.85 -22.70
CA PHE A 353 -8.31 14.42 -21.33
C PHE A 353 -7.38 15.10 -20.33
N SER A 354 -6.07 15.07 -20.57
CA SER A 354 -5.09 15.71 -19.67
C SER A 354 -5.29 17.22 -19.56
N THR A 355 -5.66 17.91 -20.64
CA THR A 355 -5.97 19.35 -20.62
C THR A 355 -7.27 19.66 -19.89
N ALA A 356 -8.30 18.82 -20.06
CA ALA A 356 -9.56 18.93 -19.32
C ALA A 356 -9.35 18.69 -17.80
N VAL A 357 -8.53 17.71 -17.42
CA VAL A 357 -8.19 17.40 -16.02
C VAL A 357 -7.29 18.46 -15.42
N THR A 358 -6.30 19.00 -16.12
CA THR A 358 -5.46 20.09 -15.57
C THR A 358 -6.22 21.40 -15.40
N THR A 359 -7.25 21.64 -16.23
CA THR A 359 -8.10 22.84 -16.13
C THR A 359 -9.11 22.75 -14.99
N ASN A 360 -9.72 21.57 -14.79
CA ASN A 360 -10.77 21.36 -13.80
C ASN A 360 -10.32 20.68 -12.51
N GLY A 361 -9.17 20.01 -12.50
CA GLY A 361 -8.56 19.33 -11.37
C GLY A 361 -7.90 20.27 -10.38
N ARG A 362 -7.23 19.69 -9.38
CA ARG A 362 -6.54 20.42 -8.32
C ARG A 362 -5.48 21.38 -8.87
N PRO A 363 -5.28 22.54 -8.22
CA PRO A 363 -4.25 23.49 -8.62
C PRO A 363 -2.86 22.84 -8.51
N SER A 364 -1.93 23.29 -9.37
CA SER A 364 -0.57 22.76 -9.42
C SER A 364 0.16 22.89 -8.08
N LEU A 365 1.18 22.04 -7.88
CA LEU A 365 1.94 22.00 -6.62
C LEU A 365 2.54 23.36 -6.25
N LEU A 366 2.96 24.15 -7.23
CA LEU A 366 3.46 25.52 -7.01
C LEU A 366 2.39 26.40 -6.36
N VAL A 367 1.14 26.33 -6.83
CA VAL A 367 0.03 27.11 -6.27
C VAL A 367 -0.36 26.61 -4.87
N ARG A 368 -0.22 25.32 -4.59
CA ARG A 368 -0.54 24.76 -3.27
C ARG A 368 0.53 25.06 -2.22
N TYR A 369 1.80 25.02 -2.61
CA TYR A 369 2.94 25.07 -1.69
C TYR A 369 3.68 26.41 -1.65
N TRP A 370 3.33 27.43 -2.46
CA TRP A 370 4.02 28.73 -2.41
C TRP A 370 3.97 29.38 -1.02
N LEU A 371 2.87 29.22 -0.28
CA LEU A 371 2.71 29.83 1.04
C LEU A 371 3.57 29.12 2.10
N PRO A 372 3.49 27.78 2.26
CA PRO A 372 4.45 27.07 3.09
C PRO A 372 5.91 27.26 2.64
N ALA A 373 6.18 27.35 1.34
CA ALA A 373 7.53 27.55 0.82
C ALA A 373 8.06 28.96 1.14
N SER A 374 7.24 30.01 1.03
CA SER A 374 7.65 31.36 1.39
C SER A 374 7.86 31.49 2.91
N VAL A 375 6.96 30.92 3.71
CA VAL A 375 7.13 30.83 5.17
C VAL A 375 8.37 30.02 5.51
N PHE A 376 8.60 28.88 4.85
CA PHE A 376 9.79 28.06 5.06
C PHE A 376 11.05 28.81 4.68
N LEU A 377 11.10 29.53 3.56
CA LEU A 377 12.25 30.33 3.16
C LEU A 377 12.54 31.46 4.16
N ILE A 378 11.51 32.18 4.61
CA ILE A 378 11.65 33.24 5.63
C ILE A 378 12.09 32.63 6.97
N SER A 379 11.49 31.51 7.38
CA SER A 379 11.87 30.80 8.60
C SER A 379 13.26 30.16 8.49
N SER A 380 13.66 29.70 7.30
CA SER A 380 14.95 29.05 7.08
C SER A 380 16.07 30.06 7.28
N THR A 381 15.89 31.31 6.84
CA THR A 381 16.90 32.35 7.10
C THR A 381 17.02 32.67 8.60
N THR A 382 15.93 32.65 9.37
CA THR A 382 15.96 32.90 10.82
C THR A 382 16.45 31.70 11.63
N ILE A 383 16.02 30.48 11.29
CA ILE A 383 16.48 29.22 11.88
C ILE A 383 17.96 29.03 11.60
N LEU A 384 18.42 29.26 10.36
CA LEU A 384 19.84 29.19 10.02
C LEU A 384 20.65 30.21 10.84
N ARG A 385 20.12 31.42 11.05
CA ARG A 385 20.76 32.44 11.89
C ARG A 385 20.83 32.02 13.36
N ILE A 386 19.78 31.39 13.89
CA ILE A 386 19.74 30.84 15.26
C ILE A 386 20.73 29.69 15.41
N VAL A 387 20.75 28.74 14.48
CA VAL A 387 21.63 27.57 14.51
C VAL A 387 23.10 27.98 14.40
N ILE A 388 23.42 28.93 13.51
CA ILE A 388 24.79 29.44 13.36
C ILE A 388 25.22 30.23 14.60
N ASN A 389 24.34 31.07 15.17
CA ASN A 389 24.66 31.86 16.36
C ASN A 389 24.71 31.03 17.65
N ARG A 390 24.02 29.89 17.73
CA ARG A 390 23.90 29.03 18.92
C ARG A 390 24.67 27.71 18.78
N LYS A 391 25.61 27.60 17.83
CA LYS A 391 26.39 26.37 17.59
C LYS A 391 27.08 25.83 18.85
N GLU A 392 27.62 26.71 19.69
CA GLU A 392 28.32 26.34 20.92
C GLU A 392 27.35 25.78 21.96
N GLU A 393 26.14 26.35 22.06
CA GLU A 393 25.10 25.86 22.96
C GLU A 393 24.56 24.50 22.52
N ILE A 394 24.38 24.29 21.21
CA ILE A 394 23.97 22.99 20.68
C ILE A 394 25.05 21.93 20.95
N LEU A 395 26.32 22.29 20.77
CA LEU A 395 27.43 21.38 21.02
C LEU A 395 27.55 21.05 22.52
N ASN A 396 27.32 22.04 23.39
CA ASN A 396 27.23 21.82 24.82
C ASN A 396 26.05 20.92 25.19
N TRP A 397 24.84 21.14 24.66
CA TRP A 397 23.70 20.26 24.90
C TRP A 397 23.94 18.84 24.44
N VAL A 398 24.60 18.63 23.29
CA VAL A 398 24.95 17.28 22.82
C VAL A 398 25.97 16.62 23.75
N ARG A 399 26.97 17.38 24.21
CA ARG A 399 27.98 16.87 25.16
C ARG A 399 27.35 16.55 26.52
N GLU A 400 26.55 17.46 27.06
CA GLU A 400 25.83 17.29 28.33
C GLU A 400 24.84 16.12 28.26
N PHE A 401 24.12 15.98 27.15
CA PHE A 401 23.23 14.84 26.93
C PHE A 401 24.03 13.52 26.87
N GLY A 402 25.14 13.49 26.12
CA GLY A 402 26.02 12.32 26.06
C GLY A 402 26.56 11.94 27.44
N GLN A 403 27.00 12.92 28.23
CA GLN A 403 27.49 12.73 29.57
C GLN A 403 26.39 12.23 30.52
N THR A 404 25.19 12.81 30.44
CA THR A 404 24.01 12.37 31.20
C THR A 404 23.65 10.91 30.90
N VAL A 405 23.74 10.48 29.64
CA VAL A 405 23.49 9.08 29.25
C VAL A 405 24.55 8.14 29.82
N ILE A 406 25.82 8.54 29.77
CA ILE A 406 26.94 7.77 30.35
C ILE A 406 26.78 7.65 31.88
N ASP A 407 26.51 8.76 32.56
CA ASP A 407 26.33 8.81 34.01
C ASP A 407 25.11 7.99 34.45
N PHE A 408 24.01 8.07 33.69
CA PHE A 408 22.83 7.24 33.92
C PHE A 408 23.17 5.74 33.81
N TRP A 409 23.86 5.33 32.74
CA TRP A 409 24.21 3.92 32.54
C TRP A 409 25.20 3.41 33.59
N SER A 410 26.23 4.20 33.91
CA SER A 410 27.23 3.86 34.91
C SER A 410 26.61 3.70 36.30
N ASN A 411 25.92 4.73 36.78
CA ASN A 411 25.49 4.82 38.18
C ASN A 411 24.23 3.98 38.46
N TRP A 412 23.32 3.84 37.48
CA TRP A 412 22.01 3.21 37.71
C TRP A 412 21.87 1.81 37.12
N VAL A 413 22.78 1.38 36.23
CA VAL A 413 22.73 0.04 35.60
C VAL A 413 23.98 -0.76 35.91
N VAL A 414 25.17 -0.22 35.62
CA VAL A 414 26.45 -0.96 35.75
C VAL A 414 26.86 -1.12 37.21
N GLU A 415 26.88 -0.03 37.99
CA GLU A 415 27.35 -0.08 39.37
C GLU A 415 26.45 -0.95 40.28
N PRO A 416 25.10 -0.84 40.21
CA PRO A 416 24.21 -1.69 40.99
C PRO A 416 24.28 -3.16 40.55
N SER A 417 24.38 -3.45 39.25
CA SER A 417 24.52 -4.83 38.77
C SER A 417 25.84 -5.46 39.19
N LYS A 418 26.94 -4.69 39.20
CA LYS A 418 28.24 -5.12 39.72
C LYS A 418 28.18 -5.41 41.22
N LYS A 419 27.46 -4.60 42.01
CA LYS A 419 27.24 -4.86 43.45
C LYS A 419 26.41 -6.14 43.67
N VAL A 420 25.31 -6.31 42.96
CA VAL A 420 24.48 -7.53 43.04
C VAL A 420 25.27 -8.78 42.64
N ILE A 421 26.02 -8.74 41.53
CA ILE A 421 26.85 -9.87 41.08
C ILE A 421 27.98 -10.16 42.08
N GLY A 422 28.56 -9.10 42.68
CA GLY A 422 29.62 -9.21 43.67
C GLY A 422 29.13 -9.84 44.98
N THR A 423 27.90 -9.54 45.40
CA THR A 423 27.26 -10.13 46.58
C THR A 423 26.87 -11.60 46.36
N ILE A 424 26.39 -11.95 45.16
CA ILE A 424 26.02 -13.33 44.80
C ILE A 424 27.25 -14.22 44.57
N ARG A 425 28.34 -13.66 44.03
CA ARG A 425 29.57 -14.38 43.70
C ARG A 425 30.59 -14.41 44.85
N HIS A 426 30.27 -13.88 46.02
CA HIS A 426 31.15 -14.00 47.19
C HIS A 426 31.18 -15.47 47.65
N ASP A 427 32.29 -16.13 47.34
CA ASP A 427 32.66 -17.44 47.86
C ASP A 427 32.84 -17.36 49.38
N GLU A 428 32.49 -18.41 50.12
CA GLU A 428 32.43 -18.49 51.60
C GLU A 428 33.78 -18.27 52.32
N GLY A 429 34.83 -17.93 51.58
CA GLY A 429 36.21 -17.73 52.02
C GLY A 429 36.74 -16.30 51.90
N SER A 430 35.93 -15.26 52.15
CA SER A 430 36.45 -13.88 52.17
C SER A 430 37.14 -13.54 53.51
N GLU A 431 38.27 -12.82 53.40
CA GLU A 431 39.24 -12.48 54.46
C GLU A 431 38.65 -12.10 55.82
N VAL A 432 37.54 -11.34 55.86
CA VAL A 432 36.96 -10.81 57.11
C VAL A 432 36.16 -11.87 57.86
N SER A 433 35.46 -12.75 57.13
CA SER A 433 34.80 -13.92 57.73
C SER A 433 35.82 -14.98 58.15
N ILE A 434 36.96 -15.08 57.44
CA ILE A 434 38.05 -15.99 57.79
C ILE A 434 38.77 -15.51 59.05
N LEU A 435 39.01 -14.21 59.21
CA LEU A 435 39.67 -13.65 60.40
C LEU A 435 38.83 -13.84 61.66
N SER A 436 37.51 -13.60 61.58
CA SER A 436 36.58 -13.84 62.69
C SER A 436 36.37 -15.33 62.97
N LYS A 437 36.28 -16.21 61.96
CA LYS A 437 36.23 -17.67 62.16
C LYS A 437 37.50 -18.20 62.81
N ARG A 438 38.68 -17.76 62.36
CA ARG A 438 39.97 -18.20 62.92
C ARG A 438 40.21 -17.66 64.32
N SER A 439 39.79 -16.43 64.59
CA SER A 439 39.83 -15.82 65.93
C SER A 439 38.87 -16.56 66.89
N LEU A 440 37.65 -16.85 66.45
CA LEU A 440 36.66 -17.63 67.18
C LEU A 440 37.13 -19.07 67.46
N GLU A 441 37.76 -19.73 66.50
CA GLU A 441 38.37 -21.06 66.70
C GLU A 441 39.50 -21.01 67.74
N GLY A 442 40.32 -19.97 67.70
CA GLY A 442 41.39 -19.74 68.68
C GLY A 442 40.84 -19.51 70.09
N ASP A 443 39.81 -18.67 70.22
CA ASP A 443 39.18 -18.35 71.51
C ASP A 443 38.38 -19.55 72.06
N ARG A 444 37.72 -20.34 71.21
CA ARG A 444 37.10 -21.63 71.61
C ARG A 444 38.12 -22.64 72.10
N ALA A 445 39.25 -22.79 71.40
CA ALA A 445 40.32 -23.68 71.82
C ALA A 445 40.99 -23.21 73.13
N SER A 446 41.06 -21.89 73.35
CA SER A 446 41.52 -21.32 74.61
C SER A 446 40.56 -21.66 75.75
N LEU A 447 39.25 -21.43 75.55
CA LEU A 447 38.21 -21.77 76.51
C LEU A 447 38.21 -23.27 76.85
N GLU A 448 38.34 -24.12 75.84
CA GLU A 448 38.45 -25.58 75.99
C GLU A 448 39.60 -25.98 76.92
N ARG A 449 40.79 -25.37 76.73
CA ARG A 449 41.95 -25.62 77.60
C ARG A 449 41.71 -25.13 79.02
N MET A 450 41.24 -23.89 79.20
CA MET A 450 41.03 -23.32 80.54
C MET A 450 39.99 -24.09 81.37
N VAL A 451 38.92 -24.58 80.74
CA VAL A 451 37.88 -25.34 81.45
C VAL A 451 38.37 -26.74 81.80
N VAL A 452 39.11 -27.39 80.90
CA VAL A 452 39.73 -28.69 81.18
C VAL A 452 40.77 -28.56 82.31
N ASP A 453 41.64 -27.55 82.24
CA ASP A 453 42.64 -27.29 83.27
C ASP A 453 41.98 -26.99 84.63
N PHE A 454 40.88 -26.25 84.63
CA PHE A 454 40.09 -25.98 85.84
C PHE A 454 39.48 -27.25 86.44
N ALA A 455 38.91 -28.12 85.61
CA ALA A 455 38.29 -29.38 86.04
C ALA A 455 39.34 -30.37 86.56
N VAL A 456 40.54 -30.39 85.98
CA VAL A 456 41.67 -31.23 86.42
C VAL A 456 42.26 -30.71 87.73
N ALA A 457 42.39 -29.39 87.89
CA ALA A 457 42.91 -28.77 89.11
C ALA A 457 41.94 -28.91 90.30
N ASN A 458 40.63 -29.05 90.04
CA ASN A 458 39.58 -29.10 91.06
C ASN A 458 38.65 -30.30 90.85
N PRO A 459 39.13 -31.53 91.15
CA PRO A 459 38.32 -32.72 91.00
C PRO A 459 37.29 -32.84 92.13
N ASP A 460 36.01 -32.93 91.78
CA ASP A 460 34.90 -33.29 92.68
C ASP A 460 34.92 -34.81 93.03
N GLY A 461 36.10 -35.37 93.35
CA GLY A 461 36.31 -36.82 93.57
C GLY A 461 37.76 -37.31 93.30
N PRO A 462 37.99 -38.63 93.10
CA PRO A 462 39.31 -39.16 92.74
C PRO A 462 39.81 -38.59 91.40
N ALA A 463 41.13 -38.65 91.18
CA ALA A 463 41.78 -38.08 89.99
C ALA A 463 41.14 -38.56 88.68
N LEU A 464 40.85 -37.61 87.78
CA LEU A 464 40.15 -37.83 86.52
C LEU A 464 40.98 -38.71 85.56
N ASN A 465 40.33 -39.66 84.89
CA ASN A 465 40.93 -40.46 83.82
C ASN A 465 40.87 -39.74 82.45
N ASP A 466 41.76 -40.09 81.52
CA ASP A 466 41.85 -39.48 80.18
C ASP A 466 40.54 -39.52 79.37
N THR A 467 39.69 -40.53 79.60
CA THR A 467 38.38 -40.64 78.95
C THR A 467 37.36 -39.63 79.47
N GLN A 468 37.45 -39.23 80.74
CA GLN A 468 36.58 -38.22 81.35
C GLN A 468 37.01 -36.80 80.94
N ILE A 469 38.31 -36.59 80.76
CA ILE A 469 38.86 -35.32 80.23
C ILE A 469 38.38 -35.08 78.79
N ALA A 470 38.32 -36.13 77.96
CA ALA A 470 37.78 -36.04 76.60
C ALA A 470 36.27 -35.75 76.57
N ASP A 471 35.50 -36.29 77.52
CA ASP A 471 34.06 -36.01 77.67
C ASP A 471 33.81 -34.56 78.11
N ILE A 472 34.60 -34.04 79.07
CA ILE A 472 34.55 -32.62 79.46
C ILE A 472 34.89 -31.73 78.26
N ARG A 473 35.89 -32.07 77.47
CA ARG A 473 36.24 -31.36 76.23
C ARG A 473 35.08 -31.30 75.23
N ALA A 474 34.37 -32.41 75.03
CA ALA A 474 33.20 -32.47 74.15
C ALA A 474 32.06 -31.60 74.69
N LYS A 475 31.76 -31.69 75.99
CA LYS A 475 30.74 -30.87 76.67
C LYS A 475 31.04 -29.38 76.62
N VAL A 476 32.31 -28.98 76.77
CA VAL A 476 32.73 -27.56 76.66
C VAL A 476 32.59 -27.04 75.23
N ARG A 477 32.83 -27.87 74.21
CA ARG A 477 32.54 -27.51 72.80
C ARG A 477 31.05 -27.30 72.54
N GLU A 478 30.20 -28.04 73.24
CA GLU A 478 28.74 -27.85 73.24
C GLU A 478 28.29 -26.66 74.11
N GLY A 479 29.22 -26.04 74.86
CA GLY A 479 28.97 -24.86 75.68
C GLY A 479 28.61 -25.15 77.14
N ASP A 480 28.72 -26.40 77.58
CA ASP A 480 28.46 -26.80 78.96
C ASP A 480 29.65 -26.43 79.88
N LEU A 481 29.43 -25.43 80.72
CA LEU A 481 30.39 -24.91 81.71
C LEU A 481 29.99 -25.27 83.15
N THR A 482 29.10 -26.25 83.34
CA THR A 482 28.56 -26.64 84.65
C THR A 482 29.62 -26.83 85.75
N PRO A 483 30.79 -27.46 85.50
CA PRO A 483 31.83 -27.62 86.53
C PRO A 483 32.41 -26.29 87.02
N VAL A 484 32.58 -25.33 86.11
CA VAL A 484 33.12 -23.99 86.43
C VAL A 484 32.07 -23.12 87.10
N LEU A 485 30.82 -23.19 86.63
CA LEU A 485 29.70 -22.43 87.17
C LEU A 485 29.37 -22.86 88.60
N LYS A 486 29.42 -24.16 88.91
CA LYS A 486 29.21 -24.66 90.27
C LYS A 486 30.25 -24.13 91.26
N ALA A 487 31.52 -24.09 90.86
CA ALA A 487 32.59 -23.53 91.68
C ALA A 487 32.49 -22.00 91.80
N TYR A 488 32.12 -21.31 90.71
CA TYR A 488 31.83 -19.88 90.73
C TYR A 488 30.69 -19.53 91.70
N GLU A 489 29.57 -20.23 91.63
CA GLU A 489 28.39 -20.00 92.48
C GLU A 489 28.69 -20.23 93.96
N GLN A 490 29.46 -21.28 94.29
CA GLN A 490 29.86 -21.58 95.66
C GLN A 490 30.82 -20.53 96.22
N ASP A 491 31.85 -20.16 95.47
CA ASP A 491 32.86 -19.21 95.94
C ASP A 491 32.36 -17.75 95.94
N MET A 492 31.40 -17.41 95.06
CA MET A 492 30.78 -16.09 95.01
C MET A 492 29.94 -15.78 96.26
N GLN A 493 29.40 -16.79 96.95
CA GLN A 493 28.67 -16.60 98.21
C GLN A 493 29.56 -16.03 99.33
N LYS A 494 30.89 -16.22 99.26
CA LYS A 494 31.87 -15.68 100.22
C LYS A 494 33.05 -15.03 99.47
N PRO A 495 32.87 -13.84 98.88
CA PRO A 495 33.73 -13.32 97.83
C PRO A 495 35.18 -13.08 98.27
N VAL A 496 35.40 -12.59 99.49
CA VAL A 496 36.76 -12.30 99.98
C VAL A 496 37.54 -13.59 100.28
N MET A 497 36.86 -14.61 100.78
CA MET A 497 37.52 -15.87 101.14
C MET A 497 37.68 -16.79 99.94
N GLY A 498 36.71 -16.79 99.02
CA GLY A 498 36.75 -17.52 97.75
C GLY A 498 37.79 -16.97 96.77
N ALA A 499 38.15 -15.68 96.85
CA ALA A 499 39.23 -15.12 96.03
C ALA A 499 40.64 -15.45 96.55
N ILE A 500 40.82 -15.59 97.87
CA ILE A 500 42.13 -15.80 98.51
C ILE A 500 42.45 -17.29 98.71
N ARG A 501 41.43 -18.10 99.01
CA ARG A 501 41.56 -19.55 99.24
C ARG A 501 40.82 -20.42 98.22
N GLY A 502 39.89 -19.86 97.46
CA GLY A 502 39.05 -20.60 96.51
C GLY A 502 39.45 -20.34 95.05
N ASN A 503 38.58 -20.76 94.14
CA ASN A 503 38.80 -20.76 92.69
C ASN A 503 38.06 -19.64 91.97
N LEU A 504 37.52 -18.68 92.74
CA LEU A 504 36.66 -17.60 92.23
C LEU A 504 37.31 -16.80 91.11
N ILE A 505 38.61 -16.47 91.23
CA ILE A 505 39.34 -15.67 90.23
C ILE A 505 39.45 -16.45 88.92
N THR A 506 39.81 -17.73 88.97
CA THR A 506 39.96 -18.59 87.79
C THR A 506 38.62 -18.85 87.11
N ALA A 507 37.56 -19.10 87.88
CA ALA A 507 36.21 -19.28 87.34
C ALA A 507 35.67 -18.00 86.68
N LEU A 508 35.96 -16.84 87.27
CA LEU A 508 35.59 -15.53 86.70
C LEU A 508 36.37 -15.22 85.40
N LEU A 509 37.65 -15.58 85.33
CA LEU A 509 38.45 -15.46 84.10
C LEU A 509 37.92 -16.35 82.97
N ILE A 510 37.51 -17.59 83.28
CA ILE A 510 36.87 -18.49 82.31
C ILE A 510 35.55 -17.89 81.80
N GLN A 511 34.75 -17.27 82.67
CA GLN A 511 33.48 -16.66 82.29
C GLN A 511 33.66 -15.39 81.43
N ILE A 512 34.71 -14.60 81.67
CA ILE A 512 35.11 -13.50 80.78
C ILE A 512 35.45 -14.03 79.38
N GLN A 513 36.21 -15.13 79.30
CA GLN A 513 36.60 -15.76 78.03
C GLN A 513 35.40 -16.37 77.29
N LYS A 514 34.45 -16.97 78.02
CA LYS A 514 33.16 -17.40 77.45
C LYS A 514 32.38 -16.22 76.88
N THR A 515 32.30 -15.12 77.63
CA THR A 515 31.61 -13.90 77.18
C THR A 515 32.28 -13.33 75.92
N LYS A 516 33.61 -13.36 75.83
CA LYS A 516 34.35 -12.96 74.62
C LYS A 516 33.97 -13.82 73.40
N VAL A 517 33.96 -15.14 73.56
CA VAL A 517 33.54 -16.09 72.52
C VAL A 517 32.09 -15.84 72.09
N ASP A 518 31.16 -15.65 73.03
CA ASP A 518 29.75 -15.45 72.73
C ASP A 518 29.49 -14.10 72.03
N VAL A 519 30.23 -13.05 72.42
CA VAL A 519 30.22 -11.75 71.73
C VAL A 519 30.76 -11.89 70.32
N GLU A 520 31.85 -12.64 70.11
CA GLU A 520 32.43 -12.85 68.78
C GLU A 520 31.51 -13.67 67.86
N VAL A 521 30.83 -14.70 68.39
CA VAL A 521 29.78 -15.45 67.66
C VAL A 521 28.62 -14.53 67.29
N ALA A 522 28.12 -13.71 68.23
CA ALA A 522 27.04 -12.78 67.97
C ALA A 522 27.43 -11.71 66.94
N MET A 523 28.67 -11.20 67.02
CA MET A 523 29.22 -10.23 66.08
C MET A 523 29.36 -10.82 64.67
N SER A 524 29.76 -12.09 64.55
CA SER A 524 29.76 -12.84 63.30
C SER A 524 28.33 -13.04 62.74
N GLY A 525 27.36 -13.30 63.61
CA GLY A 525 25.94 -13.36 63.25
C GLY A 525 25.42 -12.03 62.69
N ILE A 526 25.80 -10.89 63.28
CA ILE A 526 25.43 -9.55 62.79
C ILE A 526 26.00 -9.29 61.39
N ASP A 527 27.25 -9.64 61.14
CA ASP A 527 27.89 -9.49 59.82
C ASP A 527 27.12 -10.27 58.74
N SER A 528 26.68 -11.49 59.06
CA SER A 528 25.86 -12.30 58.16
C SER A 528 24.50 -11.66 57.83
N ILE A 529 23.88 -10.97 58.80
CA ILE A 529 22.60 -10.27 58.61
C ILE A 529 22.79 -9.02 57.76
N LEU A 530 23.80 -8.19 58.05
CA LEU A 530 24.11 -7.01 57.24
C LEU A 530 24.42 -7.40 55.80
N LYS A 531 25.12 -8.53 55.59
CA LYS A 531 25.37 -9.07 54.26
C LYS A 531 24.11 -9.53 53.55
N SER A 532 23.18 -10.16 54.26
CA SER A 532 21.89 -10.59 53.70
C SER A 532 21.02 -9.40 53.23
N GLN A 533 21.16 -8.24 53.87
CA GLN A 533 20.44 -7.01 53.52
C GLN A 533 21.11 -6.22 52.39
N GLU A 534 22.41 -6.39 52.17
CA GLU A 534 23.14 -5.75 51.07
C GLU A 534 22.55 -6.13 49.69
N LEU A 535 22.08 -7.37 49.55
CA LEU A 535 21.43 -7.85 48.32
C LEU A 535 20.06 -7.16 48.10
N LEU A 536 19.29 -6.94 49.16
CA LEU A 536 18.04 -6.18 49.10
C LEU A 536 18.30 -4.72 48.66
N PHE A 537 19.30 -4.06 49.26
CA PHE A 537 19.69 -2.70 48.88
C PHE A 537 20.20 -2.63 47.43
N GLY A 538 20.92 -3.66 46.95
CA GLY A 538 21.34 -3.78 45.56
C GLY A 538 20.16 -3.86 44.58
N PHE A 539 19.13 -4.63 44.89
CA PHE A 539 17.93 -4.72 44.05
C PHE A 539 17.06 -3.45 44.07
N ILE A 540 16.95 -2.80 45.23
CA ILE A 540 16.22 -1.52 45.36
C ILE A 540 16.91 -0.43 44.52
N GLY A 541 18.25 -0.38 44.51
CA GLY A 541 19.01 0.57 43.69
C GLY A 541 18.93 0.30 42.19
N LEU A 542 18.75 -0.96 41.76
CA LEU A 542 18.69 -1.36 40.35
C LEU A 542 17.30 -1.14 39.71
N THR A 543 16.24 -1.15 40.52
CA THR A 543 14.85 -1.09 40.05
C THR A 543 14.52 0.19 39.26
N PRO A 544 14.88 1.42 39.71
CA PRO A 544 14.58 2.64 38.96
C PRO A 544 15.27 2.68 37.59
N GLY A 545 16.52 2.23 37.50
CA GLY A 545 17.30 2.21 36.26
C GLY A 545 16.67 1.30 35.20
N VAL A 546 16.30 0.08 35.58
CA VAL A 546 15.65 -0.89 34.68
C VAL A 546 14.30 -0.38 34.19
N LEU A 547 13.49 0.24 35.06
CA LEU A 547 12.15 0.74 34.71
C LEU A 547 12.26 1.89 33.68
N VAL A 548 13.18 2.83 33.89
CA VAL A 548 13.46 3.93 32.95
C VAL A 548 14.00 3.40 31.61
N SER A 549 14.91 2.42 31.61
CA SER A 549 15.42 1.81 30.38
C SER A 549 14.33 1.10 29.57
N ILE A 550 13.45 0.33 30.24
CA ILE A 550 12.32 -0.34 29.58
C ILE A 550 11.31 0.67 29.04
N GLY A 551 10.99 1.72 29.82
CA GLY A 551 10.10 2.81 29.39
C GLY A 551 10.63 3.52 28.14
N THR A 552 11.92 3.86 28.14
CA THR A 552 12.60 4.52 27.02
C THR A 552 12.63 3.62 25.78
N TYR A 553 12.95 2.33 25.95
CA TYR A 553 12.91 1.35 24.87
C TYR A 553 11.50 1.19 24.27
N ARG A 554 10.47 1.11 25.11
CA ARG A 554 9.06 1.02 24.65
C ARG A 554 8.63 2.30 23.94
N TRP A 555 9.02 3.48 24.42
CA TRP A 555 8.71 4.75 23.80
C TRP A 555 9.36 4.90 22.42
N LEU A 556 10.67 4.61 22.31
CA LEU A 556 11.41 4.60 21.04
C LEU A 556 10.77 3.62 20.04
N ARG A 557 10.54 2.37 20.46
CA ARG A 557 9.88 1.37 19.62
C ARG A 557 8.47 1.81 19.22
N GLY A 558 7.71 2.41 20.14
CA GLY A 558 6.37 2.94 19.88
C GLY A 558 6.38 4.00 18.77
N MET A 559 7.31 4.95 18.80
CA MET A 559 7.40 6.01 17.77
C MET A 559 7.66 5.47 16.37
N PHE A 560 8.49 4.42 16.22
CA PHE A 560 8.75 3.80 14.92
C PHE A 560 7.64 2.84 14.47
N THR A 561 7.02 2.12 15.40
CA THR A 561 6.05 1.06 15.06
C THR A 561 4.63 1.60 14.84
N ASN A 562 4.22 2.69 15.51
CA ASN A 562 2.84 3.19 15.47
C ASN A 562 2.39 3.67 14.08
N ARG A 563 3.34 4.09 13.22
CA ARG A 563 3.05 4.47 11.83
C ARG A 563 2.68 3.28 10.93
N SER A 564 3.14 2.07 11.27
CA SER A 564 2.85 0.88 10.47
C SER A 564 1.46 0.31 10.75
N SER A 565 0.97 0.41 12.00
CA SER A 565 -0.35 -0.08 12.40
C SER A 565 -1.47 0.78 11.80
N VAL A 566 -1.36 2.12 11.89
CA VAL A 566 -2.34 3.05 11.29
C VAL A 566 -2.44 2.87 9.77
N ARG A 567 -1.31 2.61 9.10
CA ARG A 567 -1.30 2.34 7.65
C ARG A 567 -1.95 1.01 7.28
N LYS A 568 -1.89 -0.01 8.14
CA LYS A 568 -2.59 -1.29 7.92
C LYS A 568 -4.09 -1.12 8.04
N TRP A 569 -4.55 -0.51 9.13
CA TRP A 569 -5.96 -0.17 9.35
C TRP A 569 -6.55 0.70 8.22
N ALA A 570 -5.77 1.68 7.75
CA ALA A 570 -6.19 2.52 6.63
C ALA A 570 -6.35 1.73 5.32
N ARG A 571 -5.50 0.71 5.08
CA ARG A 571 -5.56 -0.15 3.88
C ARG A 571 -6.70 -1.17 3.96
N GLU A 572 -6.92 -1.77 5.14
CA GLU A 572 -8.02 -2.71 5.38
C GLU A 572 -9.37 -2.00 5.27
N GLY A 573 -9.50 -0.80 5.86
CA GLY A 573 -10.70 0.04 5.73
C GLY A 573 -10.97 0.52 4.29
N GLN A 574 -9.93 0.68 3.46
CA GLN A 574 -10.09 1.09 2.06
C GLN A 574 -10.88 0.04 1.24
N LEU A 575 -10.67 -1.26 1.50
CA LEU A 575 -11.41 -2.33 0.82
C LEU A 575 -12.91 -2.27 1.13
N LEU A 576 -13.28 -2.03 2.40
CA LEU A 576 -14.68 -1.85 2.79
C LEU A 576 -15.32 -0.64 2.14
N LEU A 577 -14.58 0.47 2.01
CA LEU A 577 -15.08 1.68 1.37
C LEU A 577 -15.36 1.45 -0.12
N ILE A 578 -14.47 0.76 -0.83
CA ILE A 578 -14.65 0.40 -2.25
C ILE A 578 -15.85 -0.56 -2.39
N LEU A 579 -15.92 -1.62 -1.56
CA LEU A 579 -17.05 -2.56 -1.59
C LEU A 579 -18.39 -1.87 -1.29
N ARG A 580 -18.41 -0.90 -0.37
CA ARG A 580 -19.58 -0.07 -0.08
C ARG A 580 -19.94 0.82 -1.27
N ASN A 581 -18.96 1.39 -1.98
CA ASN A 581 -19.22 2.17 -3.18
C ASN A 581 -19.84 1.30 -4.28
N ILE A 582 -19.31 0.09 -4.50
CA ILE A 582 -19.89 -0.91 -5.42
C ILE A 582 -21.34 -1.21 -5.05
N HIS A 583 -21.60 -1.54 -3.78
CA HIS A 583 -22.96 -1.80 -3.30
C HIS A 583 -23.89 -0.59 -3.54
N ARG A 584 -23.40 0.63 -3.29
CA ARG A 584 -24.16 1.87 -3.53
C ARG A 584 -24.49 2.07 -5.01
N ILE A 585 -23.56 1.77 -5.92
CA ILE A 585 -23.78 1.85 -7.37
C ILE A 585 -24.88 0.84 -7.77
N LEU A 586 -24.77 -0.41 -7.35
CA LEU A 586 -25.76 -1.46 -7.67
C LEU A 586 -27.15 -1.18 -7.09
N VAL A 587 -27.24 -0.60 -5.90
CA VAL A 587 -28.52 -0.24 -5.28
C VAL A 587 -29.15 0.98 -5.94
N ALA A 588 -28.34 1.96 -6.36
CA ALA A 588 -28.82 3.17 -7.02
C ALA A 588 -29.14 2.97 -8.51
N ALA A 589 -28.60 1.92 -9.13
CA ALA A 589 -28.79 1.66 -10.55
C ALA A 589 -30.23 1.26 -10.90
N THR A 590 -30.72 1.80 -12.00
CA THR A 590 -32.01 1.42 -12.59
C THR A 590 -31.77 0.28 -13.58
N PRO A 591 -32.46 -0.86 -13.44
CA PRO A 591 -32.34 -1.95 -14.41
C PRO A 591 -32.87 -1.51 -15.78
N THR A 592 -32.23 -1.98 -16.85
CA THR A 592 -32.73 -1.85 -18.22
C THR A 592 -33.91 -2.80 -18.45
N ASP A 593 -34.57 -2.71 -19.62
CA ASP A 593 -35.74 -3.56 -19.95
C ASP A 593 -35.44 -5.06 -19.89
N PHE A 594 -34.18 -5.45 -20.06
CA PHE A 594 -33.69 -6.83 -19.95
C PHE A 594 -33.27 -7.24 -18.53
N GLY A 595 -33.42 -6.36 -17.53
CA GLY A 595 -32.97 -6.59 -16.16
C GLY A 595 -31.45 -6.44 -15.96
N GLU A 596 -30.75 -5.91 -16.96
CA GLU A 596 -29.32 -5.67 -16.95
C GLU A 596 -28.97 -4.27 -16.41
N LEU A 597 -27.69 -4.04 -16.14
CA LEU A 597 -27.18 -2.76 -15.65
C LEU A 597 -27.00 -1.79 -16.83
N SER A 598 -27.34 -0.50 -16.66
CA SER A 598 -27.05 0.51 -17.68
C SER A 598 -25.55 0.56 -18.00
N TYR A 599 -25.16 0.85 -19.25
CA TYR A 599 -23.74 0.91 -19.65
C TYR A 599 -22.94 1.87 -18.74
N ARG A 600 -23.51 3.03 -18.43
CA ARG A 600 -22.92 3.99 -17.48
C ARG A 600 -22.63 3.39 -16.11
N ASP A 601 -23.63 2.76 -15.49
CA ASP A 601 -23.48 2.23 -14.13
C ASP A 601 -22.57 0.99 -14.14
N HIS A 602 -22.56 0.24 -15.25
CA HIS A 602 -21.65 -0.87 -15.48
C HIS A 602 -20.19 -0.41 -15.57
N GLY A 603 -19.88 0.63 -16.34
CA GLY A 603 -18.51 1.14 -16.38
C GLY A 603 -18.05 1.78 -15.07
N LEU A 604 -18.96 2.35 -14.27
CA LEU A 604 -18.64 2.78 -12.90
C LEU A 604 -18.30 1.58 -12.01
N LEU A 605 -19.07 0.50 -12.11
CA LEU A 605 -18.77 -0.76 -11.41
C LEU A 605 -17.41 -1.31 -11.82
N LEU A 606 -17.06 -1.30 -13.11
CA LEU A 606 -15.75 -1.74 -13.60
C LEU A 606 -14.59 -0.94 -12.98
N CYS A 607 -14.74 0.38 -12.86
CA CYS A 607 -13.74 1.24 -12.22
C CYS A 607 -13.49 0.82 -10.76
N GLU A 608 -14.58 0.66 -9.99
CA GLU A 608 -14.49 0.29 -8.57
C GLU A 608 -14.01 -1.15 -8.37
N VAL A 609 -14.42 -2.08 -9.23
CA VAL A 609 -13.96 -3.47 -9.21
C VAL A 609 -12.46 -3.56 -9.52
N HIS A 610 -11.96 -2.75 -10.46
CA HIS A 610 -10.52 -2.67 -10.73
C HIS A 610 -9.75 -2.19 -9.49
N LEU A 611 -10.22 -1.13 -8.84
CA LEU A 611 -9.65 -0.63 -7.58
C LEU A 611 -9.69 -1.68 -6.48
N LEU A 612 -10.82 -2.39 -6.34
CA LEU A 612 -10.99 -3.47 -5.38
C LEU A 612 -9.97 -4.58 -5.60
N ARG A 613 -9.79 -5.02 -6.85
CA ARG A 613 -8.82 -6.05 -7.23
C ARG A 613 -7.39 -5.63 -6.95
N GLN A 614 -7.04 -4.38 -7.28
CA GLN A 614 -5.70 -3.83 -7.03
C GLN A 614 -5.41 -3.77 -5.53
N ALA A 615 -6.33 -3.24 -4.72
CA ALA A 615 -6.19 -3.18 -3.28
C ALA A 615 -6.14 -4.58 -2.64
N ALA A 616 -7.00 -5.50 -3.08
CA ALA A 616 -7.08 -6.86 -2.57
C ALA A 616 -5.79 -7.66 -2.82
N SER A 617 -5.11 -7.43 -3.94
CA SER A 617 -3.85 -8.12 -4.28
C SER A 617 -2.70 -7.85 -3.29
N GLY A 618 -2.74 -6.73 -2.56
CA GLY A 618 -1.76 -6.37 -1.54
C GLY A 618 -2.11 -6.86 -0.14
N ILE A 619 -3.34 -7.31 0.10
CA ILE A 619 -3.89 -7.62 1.42
C ILE A 619 -4.21 -9.12 1.55
N LEU A 620 -4.81 -9.73 0.52
CA LEU A 620 -5.24 -11.13 0.56
C LEU A 620 -4.09 -12.11 0.26
N PRO A 621 -4.00 -13.24 0.98
CA PRO A 621 -3.09 -14.34 0.62
C PRO A 621 -3.44 -14.92 -0.77
N ARG A 622 -2.43 -15.40 -1.51
CA ARG A 622 -2.57 -15.83 -2.92
C ARG A 622 -3.72 -16.81 -3.21
N ARG A 623 -3.94 -17.79 -2.33
CA ARG A 623 -5.01 -18.80 -2.51
C ARG A 623 -6.40 -18.18 -2.39
N ILE A 624 -6.61 -17.39 -1.34
CA ILE A 624 -7.88 -16.69 -1.07
C ILE A 624 -8.13 -15.62 -2.13
N PHE A 625 -7.07 -14.95 -2.60
CA PHE A 625 -7.15 -14.00 -3.70
C PHE A 625 -7.65 -14.65 -4.99
N HIS A 626 -7.23 -15.88 -5.32
CA HIS A 626 -7.74 -16.59 -6.49
C HIS A 626 -9.25 -16.86 -6.40
N ASP A 627 -9.74 -17.33 -5.25
CA ASP A 627 -11.18 -17.55 -5.05
C ASP A 627 -11.95 -16.23 -5.10
N PHE A 628 -11.37 -15.15 -4.55
CA PHE A 628 -11.92 -13.80 -4.62
C PHE A 628 -12.04 -13.28 -6.05
N LEU A 629 -11.08 -13.60 -6.94
CA LEU A 629 -11.17 -13.21 -8.34
C LEU A 629 -12.38 -13.83 -9.04
N ARG A 630 -12.74 -15.08 -8.74
CA ARG A 630 -13.93 -15.70 -9.34
C ARG A 630 -15.22 -14.98 -8.94
N GLU A 631 -15.34 -14.59 -7.68
CA GLU A 631 -16.48 -13.81 -7.18
C GLU A 631 -16.53 -12.42 -7.82
N VAL A 632 -15.36 -11.81 -8.02
CA VAL A 632 -15.25 -10.52 -8.75
C VAL A 632 -15.61 -10.67 -10.23
N ASP A 633 -15.24 -11.77 -10.88
CA ASP A 633 -15.61 -12.02 -12.27
C ASP A 633 -17.14 -12.24 -12.41
N GLU A 634 -17.77 -12.93 -11.45
CA GLU A 634 -19.24 -13.05 -11.38
C GLU A 634 -19.93 -11.69 -11.18
N LEU A 635 -19.30 -10.78 -10.42
CA LEU A 635 -19.80 -9.43 -10.20
C LEU A 635 -19.73 -8.55 -11.46
N VAL A 636 -18.72 -8.75 -12.31
CA VAL A 636 -18.54 -7.97 -13.54
C VAL A 636 -19.44 -8.45 -14.68
N ASP A 637 -19.90 -9.70 -14.64
CA ASP A 637 -20.79 -10.24 -15.67
C ASP A 637 -22.16 -9.51 -15.67
N VAL A 638 -22.40 -8.71 -16.72
CA VAL A 638 -23.60 -7.87 -16.91
C VAL A 638 -24.87 -8.71 -17.01
N ARG A 639 -24.78 -9.87 -17.65
CA ARG A 639 -25.96 -10.71 -17.97
C ARG A 639 -26.41 -11.60 -16.81
N SER A 640 -25.61 -11.69 -15.75
CA SER A 640 -25.98 -12.36 -14.50
C SER A 640 -27.22 -11.71 -13.84
N GLY A 641 -27.53 -10.47 -14.22
CA GLY A 641 -28.67 -9.69 -13.76
C GLY A 641 -28.38 -8.93 -12.47
N LEU A 642 -29.02 -7.77 -12.30
CA LEU A 642 -28.78 -6.86 -11.17
C LEU A 642 -29.02 -7.55 -9.80
N VAL A 643 -29.97 -8.48 -9.72
CA VAL A 643 -30.29 -9.21 -8.50
C VAL A 643 -29.13 -10.11 -8.08
N ARG A 644 -28.58 -10.88 -9.01
CA ARG A 644 -27.46 -11.79 -8.75
C ARG A 644 -26.19 -11.02 -8.39
N GLN A 645 -25.91 -9.91 -9.07
CA GLN A 645 -24.76 -9.05 -8.73
C GLN A 645 -24.84 -8.52 -7.29
N LYS A 646 -26.04 -8.14 -6.81
CA LYS A 646 -26.24 -7.71 -5.42
C LYS A 646 -25.96 -8.84 -4.43
N GLU A 647 -26.41 -10.06 -4.71
CA GLU A 647 -26.14 -11.23 -3.88
C GLU A 647 -24.65 -11.59 -3.82
N VAL A 648 -23.93 -11.47 -4.95
CA VAL A 648 -22.48 -11.66 -5.01
C VAL A 648 -21.74 -10.66 -4.12
N VAL A 649 -22.14 -9.38 -4.11
CA VAL A 649 -21.53 -8.38 -3.22
C VAL A 649 -21.73 -8.71 -1.74
N GLU A 650 -22.92 -9.16 -1.35
CA GLU A 650 -23.16 -9.59 0.04
C GLU A 650 -22.36 -10.85 0.39
N ARG A 651 -22.23 -11.80 -0.55
CA ARG A 651 -21.39 -12.99 -0.40
C ARG A 651 -19.93 -12.61 -0.19
N ILE A 652 -19.39 -11.70 -0.99
CA ILE A 652 -18.02 -11.18 -0.83
C ILE A 652 -17.85 -10.51 0.54
N ARG A 653 -18.81 -9.66 0.93
CA ARG A 653 -18.77 -8.98 2.23
C ARG A 653 -18.70 -9.97 3.39
N TRP A 654 -19.52 -11.03 3.35
CA TRP A 654 -19.55 -12.05 4.40
C TRP A 654 -18.29 -12.93 4.39
N ALA A 655 -17.96 -13.52 3.24
CA ALA A 655 -16.88 -14.50 3.09
C ALA A 655 -15.49 -13.91 3.38
N TYR A 656 -15.26 -12.64 3.02
CA TYR A 656 -13.97 -11.97 3.17
C TYR A 656 -13.91 -10.96 4.32
N SER A 657 -14.96 -10.90 5.16
CA SER A 657 -15.06 -9.98 6.30
C SER A 657 -13.82 -9.94 7.19
N LYS A 658 -13.20 -11.11 7.47
CA LYS A 658 -11.99 -11.25 8.29
C LYS A 658 -10.78 -10.43 7.80
N TRP A 659 -10.68 -10.18 6.48
CA TRP A 659 -9.55 -9.44 5.89
C TRP A 659 -9.89 -7.97 5.61
N PHE A 660 -11.14 -7.59 5.87
CA PHE A 660 -11.66 -6.24 5.69
C PHE A 660 -11.73 -5.46 7.02
N THR A 661 -11.57 -6.13 8.16
CA THR A 661 -11.60 -5.60 9.54
C THR A 661 -10.26 -5.79 10.23
#